data_AF-A0A2P7UQN7-F1
#
_entry.id   AF-A0A2P7UQN7-F1
#
_cell.length_a   1.000
_cell.length_b   1.000
_cell.length_c   1.000
_cell.angle_alpha   90.00
_cell.angle_beta   90.00
_cell.angle_gamma   90.00
#
_symmetry.space_group_name_H-M   'P 1'
#
loop_
_entity.id
_entity.type
_entity.pdbx_description
1 polymer ?
#
loop_
_entity_poly.entity_id
_entity_poly.type
_entity_poly.pdbx_seq_one_letter_code
_entity_poly.pdbx_strand_id
1 'polypeptide(L)'
;MQKLIRTISCGLLTLSLLTPGVASAAGGLLPYNDINKHWAKNAIVQGVQLGLFEAGPNVPKFYPNRDMTRAEFLVMIDRLYYGGQYHIYPLTFLSEHSEWSRAEGFQEPYLPYKDVDRLTWMYKPTLRISTILDRLYGPNAIQYIFPGEMMKPNQPITNEEAAKILQMFTMSPDSKNAWEEVRSWGWLEGEKADRVKRGDAAVAADRMVSYFLQDGIMPLLDYDGKKFPMVPDVEEVLPLFATYTDPKTTDEQIYVDAAAAIRSRNDSEETFEQLRKLADSSFPNQVGVHYLLSWNPETPIETNLEEAILAIDAYFEDKIILPDTLGLLSANVYDIALQLGNKDQSQYEKVLDRLSAYEQKVKQDSKEWESLATYLGALEIRSDQVDLALARYKRFADRSPEALLNTSYYYLQEGRMQEAEEVLAAMKPKASDSRMNQLHKLLRQEFASLKDQPAIISDLGYSLRQLDNAATYQVKGEAVLSGLTFSYTQDINKEKQISRISGFYQSPQKLISDKLLSYTDGKTNTQYSYDTDRQTWDKNRTDKVDFLHEWVGGVKVADRAKELHARYYKQSYGKYDVITEWIPGSMLVEKSKKVALGQGKVKDVPLFMNKYYIDRASDQIVKHTWRYEEIYEGDSYVAYSGTDNYDFTSNVTFSIPDDVRKGVAP
;
A
#
# COMPACT_ATOMS: atom_id res chain seq x y z
N MET A 1 13.05 -32.42 14.80
CA MET A 1 11.90 -31.52 15.07
C MET A 1 11.70 -30.63 13.84
N GLN A 2 11.17 -31.24 12.77
CA GLN A 2 11.16 -30.69 11.41
C GLN A 2 9.89 -31.16 10.66
N LYS A 3 8.82 -31.48 11.40
CA LYS A 3 7.51 -31.90 10.85
C LYS A 3 6.33 -31.26 11.57
N LEU A 4 6.53 -30.08 12.19
CA LEU A 4 5.45 -29.35 12.88
C LEU A 4 5.49 -27.82 12.62
N ILE A 5 6.09 -27.39 11.50
CA ILE A 5 6.18 -25.97 11.11
C ILE A 5 5.88 -25.87 9.60
N ARG A 6 4.66 -26.24 9.21
CA ARG A 6 4.12 -25.99 7.86
C ARG A 6 2.62 -25.68 7.86
N THR A 7 2.04 -25.35 9.00
CA THR A 7 0.58 -25.20 9.15
C THR A 7 0.20 -24.10 10.15
N ILE A 8 0.82 -22.92 10.05
CA ILE A 8 0.32 -21.69 10.70
C ILE A 8 0.62 -20.50 9.77
N SER A 9 -0.10 -20.42 8.66
CA SER A 9 -0.19 -19.18 7.85
C SER A 9 -1.59 -18.91 7.28
N CYS A 10 -2.60 -19.69 7.67
CA CYS A 10 -4.00 -19.42 7.38
C CYS A 10 -4.79 -19.52 8.68
N GLY A 11 -5.04 -18.39 9.34
CA GLY A 11 -5.79 -18.39 10.59
C GLY A 11 -5.68 -17.12 11.43
N LEU A 12 -5.66 -15.94 10.81
CA LEU A 12 -5.95 -14.67 11.47
C LEU A 12 -6.97 -13.89 10.64
N LEU A 13 -8.10 -14.56 10.36
CA LEU A 13 -9.34 -13.89 10.01
C LEU A 13 -10.13 -13.70 11.31
N THR A 14 -10.07 -12.47 11.81
CA THR A 14 -11.17 -11.76 12.48
C THR A 14 -12.05 -12.54 13.46
N LEU A 15 -11.71 -12.46 14.74
CA LEU A 15 -12.70 -12.53 15.83
C LEU A 15 -13.08 -11.09 16.25
N SER A 16 -13.62 -10.33 15.30
CA SER A 16 -14.38 -9.10 15.54
C SER A 16 -15.88 -9.41 15.54
N LEU A 17 -16.30 -10.32 16.43
CA LEU A 17 -17.72 -10.56 16.70
C LEU A 17 -17.94 -10.34 18.19
N LEU A 18 -18.22 -9.08 18.54
CA LEU A 18 -19.10 -8.65 19.63
C LEU A 18 -19.26 -7.11 19.55
N THR A 19 -19.65 -6.60 18.39
CA THR A 19 -20.43 -5.35 18.34
C THR A 19 -21.89 -5.76 18.26
N PRO A 20 -22.78 -5.29 19.16
CA PRO A 20 -24.20 -5.54 19.02
C PRO A 20 -24.67 -4.87 17.73
N GLY A 21 -24.90 -5.68 16.70
CA GLY A 21 -25.51 -5.27 15.45
C GLY A 21 -26.93 -4.83 15.71
N VAL A 22 -27.18 -3.53 15.55
CA VAL A 22 -28.49 -3.03 15.15
C VAL A 22 -28.52 -2.98 13.63
N ALA A 23 -28.79 -4.14 13.03
CA ALA A 23 -29.43 -4.16 11.72
C ALA A 23 -30.89 -3.75 11.93
N SER A 24 -31.31 -2.64 11.34
CA SER A 24 -32.72 -2.45 11.02
C SER A 24 -32.88 -1.51 9.83
N ALA A 25 -33.51 -2.05 8.80
CA ALA A 25 -34.06 -1.32 7.67
C ALA A 25 -35.14 -0.32 8.14
N ALA A 26 -35.22 0.80 7.43
CA ALA A 26 -36.40 1.67 7.31
C ALA A 26 -37.18 1.95 8.61
N GLY A 27 -36.68 2.90 9.42
CA GLY A 27 -37.41 3.47 10.57
C GLY A 27 -36.56 3.78 11.82
N GLY A 28 -35.24 3.65 11.74
CA GLY A 28 -34.33 3.75 12.89
C GLY A 28 -34.38 5.09 13.63
N LEU A 29 -34.40 5.00 14.97
CA LEU A 29 -34.23 6.12 15.89
C LEU A 29 -33.00 6.94 15.48
N LEU A 30 -33.16 8.26 15.27
CA LEU A 30 -32.02 9.11 14.93
C LEU A 30 -30.99 9.07 16.06
N PRO A 31 -29.68 9.01 15.74
CA PRO A 31 -28.63 8.98 16.77
C PRO A 31 -28.61 10.27 17.61
N TYR A 32 -29.14 11.38 17.07
CA TYR A 32 -29.24 12.66 17.76
C TYR A 32 -30.59 13.33 17.49
N ASN A 33 -31.09 14.04 18.51
CA ASN A 33 -32.40 14.67 18.45
C ASN A 33 -32.43 15.97 17.63
N ASP A 34 -31.27 16.60 17.40
CA ASP A 34 -31.13 17.92 16.78
C ASP A 34 -30.75 17.88 15.28
N ILE A 35 -30.66 16.71 14.67
CA ILE A 35 -30.27 16.56 13.25
C ILE A 35 -31.45 16.32 12.30
N ASN A 36 -32.67 16.12 12.79
CA ASN A 36 -33.78 15.62 11.96
C ASN A 36 -34.09 16.47 10.71
N LYS A 37 -33.94 17.79 10.82
CA LYS A 37 -34.16 18.76 9.72
C LYS A 37 -32.85 19.35 9.17
N HIS A 38 -31.70 18.84 9.60
CA HIS A 38 -30.41 19.36 9.18
C HIS A 38 -30.00 18.73 7.85
N TRP A 39 -29.43 19.52 6.94
CA TRP A 39 -29.03 19.04 5.61
C TRP A 39 -27.92 17.97 5.68
N ALA A 40 -26.99 18.08 6.64
CA ALA A 40 -25.95 17.09 6.89
C ALA A 40 -26.43 15.80 7.59
N LYS A 41 -27.75 15.61 7.79
CA LYS A 41 -28.32 14.47 8.55
C LYS A 41 -27.77 13.12 8.10
N ASN A 42 -27.77 12.86 6.79
CA ASN A 42 -27.39 11.55 6.25
C ASN A 42 -25.91 11.25 6.53
N ALA A 43 -25.02 12.21 6.24
CA ALA A 43 -23.60 12.11 6.53
C ALA A 43 -23.31 11.93 8.03
N ILE A 44 -24.07 12.62 8.91
CA ILE A 44 -23.92 12.44 10.37
C ILE A 44 -24.33 11.02 10.79
N VAL A 45 -25.46 10.51 10.28
CA VAL A 45 -25.94 9.14 10.59
C VAL A 45 -24.93 8.11 10.11
N GLN A 46 -24.44 8.25 8.88
CA GLN A 46 -23.42 7.37 8.32
C GLN A 46 -22.10 7.45 9.10
N GLY A 47 -21.67 8.65 9.49
CA GLY A 47 -20.50 8.83 10.35
C GLY A 47 -20.63 8.14 11.71
N VAL A 48 -21.83 8.06 12.29
CA VAL A 48 -22.06 7.25 13.51
C VAL A 48 -21.96 5.75 13.21
N GLN A 49 -22.55 5.27 12.10
CA GLN A 49 -22.47 3.86 11.69
C GLN A 49 -21.04 3.39 11.43
N LEU A 50 -20.20 4.28 10.87
CA LEU A 50 -18.79 4.04 10.61
C LEU A 50 -17.88 4.31 11.83
N GLY A 51 -18.44 4.67 12.99
CA GLY A 51 -17.68 4.93 14.21
C GLY A 51 -16.89 6.25 14.23
N LEU A 52 -17.11 7.14 13.26
CA LEU A 52 -16.49 8.47 13.19
C LEU A 52 -17.02 9.40 14.29
N PHE A 53 -18.30 9.26 14.66
CA PHE A 53 -18.96 10.07 15.71
C PHE A 53 -19.61 9.18 16.78
N GLU A 54 -19.51 9.60 18.05
CA GLU A 54 -20.13 8.88 19.17
C GLU A 54 -21.59 9.29 19.36
N ALA A 55 -22.47 8.30 19.47
CA ALA A 55 -23.88 8.50 19.79
C ALA A 55 -24.29 7.60 20.96
N GLY A 56 -25.27 8.05 21.76
CA GLY A 56 -25.79 7.27 22.87
C GLY A 56 -26.57 8.11 23.88
N PRO A 57 -27.13 7.49 24.94
CA PRO A 57 -27.97 8.19 25.92
C PRO A 57 -27.28 9.40 26.58
N ASN A 58 -25.96 9.36 26.74
CA ASN A 58 -25.15 10.43 27.33
C ASN A 58 -24.76 11.53 26.32
N VAL A 59 -25.01 11.32 25.02
CA VAL A 59 -24.69 12.26 23.93
C VAL A 59 -25.91 12.44 23.02
N PRO A 60 -27.02 13.03 23.51
CA PRO A 60 -28.29 13.07 22.77
C PRO A 60 -28.35 14.13 21.64
N LYS A 61 -27.30 14.95 21.49
CA LYS A 61 -27.23 16.06 20.52
C LYS A 61 -25.87 16.10 19.82
N PHE A 62 -25.89 16.41 18.53
CA PHE A 62 -24.70 16.56 17.70
C PHE A 62 -24.19 18.01 17.62
N TYR A 63 -25.07 19.00 17.68
CA TYR A 63 -24.78 20.42 17.46
C TYR A 63 -24.15 20.71 16.08
N PRO A 64 -24.85 20.39 14.97
CA PRO A 64 -24.25 20.47 13.62
C PRO A 64 -23.81 21.88 13.20
N ASN A 65 -24.45 22.93 13.72
CA ASN A 65 -24.10 24.33 13.43
C ASN A 65 -23.01 24.91 14.35
N ARG A 66 -22.52 24.13 15.31
CA ARG A 66 -21.43 24.56 16.20
C ARG A 66 -20.09 24.44 15.47
N ASP A 67 -19.21 25.39 15.73
CA ASP A 67 -17.80 25.27 15.35
C ASP A 67 -17.22 23.95 15.92
N MET A 68 -16.46 23.25 15.08
CA MET A 68 -15.69 22.07 15.47
C MET A 68 -14.34 22.50 16.03
N THR A 69 -13.90 21.90 17.13
CA THR A 69 -12.59 22.23 17.71
C THR A 69 -11.45 21.54 16.98
N ARG A 70 -10.22 22.06 17.12
CA ARG A 70 -9.00 21.41 16.60
C ARG A 70 -8.86 19.97 17.09
N ALA A 71 -9.13 19.72 18.38
CA ALA A 71 -9.07 18.37 18.94
C ALA A 71 -10.11 17.43 18.34
N GLU A 72 -11.37 17.88 18.22
CA GLU A 72 -12.43 17.08 17.60
C GLU A 72 -12.11 16.72 16.16
N PHE A 73 -11.57 17.69 15.40
CA PHE A 73 -11.20 17.46 14.01
C PHE A 73 -10.09 16.41 13.89
N LEU A 74 -9.01 16.53 14.68
CA LEU A 74 -7.92 15.54 14.68
C LEU A 74 -8.40 14.13 15.04
N VAL A 75 -9.34 13.99 15.98
CA VAL A 75 -9.92 12.69 16.32
C VAL A 75 -10.76 12.12 15.17
N MET A 76 -11.50 12.96 14.45
CA MET A 76 -12.23 12.52 13.26
C MET A 76 -11.26 12.05 12.16
N ILE A 77 -10.17 12.79 11.92
CA ILE A 77 -9.16 12.41 10.93
C ILE A 77 -8.43 11.12 11.33
N ASP A 78 -8.12 10.93 12.61
CA ASP A 78 -7.53 9.68 13.12
C ASP A 78 -8.42 8.47 12.85
N ARG A 79 -9.74 8.61 13.06
CA ARG A 79 -10.72 7.57 12.77
C ARG A 79 -10.86 7.31 11.27
N LEU A 80 -10.82 8.35 10.44
CA LEU A 80 -10.81 8.22 8.99
C LEU A 80 -9.54 7.51 8.49
N TYR A 81 -8.37 7.87 9.02
CA TYR A 81 -7.11 7.23 8.69
C TYR A 81 -7.14 5.73 9.00
N TYR A 82 -7.71 5.32 10.14
CA TYR A 82 -7.83 3.90 10.47
C TYR A 82 -8.59 3.09 9.39
N GLY A 83 -9.60 3.70 8.74
CA GLY A 83 -10.31 3.09 7.61
C GLY A 83 -9.60 3.20 6.26
N GLY A 84 -8.62 4.11 6.11
CA GLY A 84 -7.96 4.45 4.84
C GLY A 84 -6.44 4.27 4.83
N GLN A 85 -5.86 3.61 5.84
CA GLN A 85 -4.40 3.54 6.06
C GLN A 85 -3.63 3.00 4.85
N TYR A 86 -4.20 2.03 4.12
CA TYR A 86 -3.58 1.41 2.96
C TYR A 86 -3.37 2.40 1.79
N HIS A 87 -4.18 3.45 1.68
CA HIS A 87 -4.05 4.45 0.61
C HIS A 87 -2.78 5.29 0.77
N ILE A 88 -2.34 5.54 2.00
CA ILE A 88 -1.18 6.39 2.27
C ILE A 88 0.04 5.59 2.75
N TYR A 89 -0.11 4.29 2.99
CA TYR A 89 0.98 3.39 3.38
C TYR A 89 2.22 3.51 2.48
N PRO A 90 2.11 3.57 1.13
CA PRO A 90 3.27 3.73 0.27
C PRO A 90 4.06 5.02 0.53
N LEU A 91 3.45 6.03 1.17
CA LEU A 91 4.09 7.28 1.55
C LEU A 91 4.49 7.34 3.03
N THR A 92 3.85 6.62 3.94
CA THR A 92 4.13 6.73 5.38
C THR A 92 5.15 5.70 5.86
N PHE A 93 5.20 4.54 5.22
CA PHE A 93 5.98 3.34 5.62
C PHE A 93 5.61 2.80 7.01
N LEU A 94 4.52 3.28 7.61
CA LEU A 94 4.10 2.85 8.94
C LEU A 94 3.62 1.40 8.85
N SER A 95 4.29 0.50 9.56
CA SER A 95 3.78 -0.86 9.78
C SER A 95 2.71 -0.84 10.86
N GLU A 96 1.92 -1.91 10.97
CA GLU A 96 1.00 -2.11 12.10
C GLU A 96 1.72 -2.05 13.46
N HIS A 97 3.00 -2.44 13.50
CA HIS A 97 3.84 -2.35 14.70
C HIS A 97 4.25 -0.88 14.98
N SER A 98 4.53 -0.08 13.96
CA SER A 98 4.92 1.33 14.08
C SER A 98 3.80 2.20 14.67
N GLU A 99 2.54 1.80 14.50
CA GLU A 99 1.37 2.51 15.04
C GLU A 99 1.12 2.28 16.54
N TRP A 100 1.64 1.19 17.11
CA TRP A 100 1.31 0.73 18.47
C TRP A 100 2.54 0.53 19.38
N SER A 101 3.76 0.50 18.84
CA SER A 101 4.99 0.27 19.61
C SER A 101 6.15 1.15 19.15
N ARG A 102 6.44 2.22 19.91
CA ARG A 102 7.77 2.87 20.00
C ARG A 102 8.49 3.25 18.68
N ALA A 103 7.77 3.67 17.64
CA ALA A 103 8.36 3.94 16.32
C ALA A 103 9.13 2.71 15.77
N GLU A 104 10.16 2.87 14.94
CA GLU A 104 10.99 1.74 14.47
C GLU A 104 12.04 1.31 15.53
N GLY A 105 11.83 1.63 16.82
CA GLY A 105 12.89 1.58 17.83
C GLY A 105 12.44 1.61 19.29
N PHE A 106 13.19 2.34 20.12
CA PHE A 106 13.05 2.34 21.58
C PHE A 106 12.29 3.56 22.11
N GLN A 107 12.27 4.66 21.35
CA GLN A 107 11.66 5.91 21.80
C GLN A 107 10.17 5.99 21.47
N GLU A 108 9.35 6.26 22.48
CA GLU A 108 7.94 6.60 22.27
C GLU A 108 7.83 8.02 21.70
N PRO A 109 7.10 8.21 20.58
CA PRO A 109 6.85 9.54 20.07
C PRO A 109 6.01 10.35 21.07
N TYR A 110 6.25 11.65 21.11
CA TYR A 110 5.51 12.58 21.97
C TYR A 110 5.04 13.78 21.18
N LEU A 111 3.96 14.42 21.65
CA LEU A 111 3.46 15.64 21.03
C LEU A 111 4.33 16.84 21.37
N PRO A 112 4.58 17.75 20.42
CA PRO A 112 5.37 18.96 20.65
C PRO A 112 4.57 20.07 21.37
N TYR A 113 3.46 19.73 22.04
CA TYR A 113 2.53 20.66 22.66
C TYR A 113 2.42 20.46 24.17
N LYS A 114 2.47 21.57 24.92
CA LYS A 114 2.39 21.57 26.39
C LYS A 114 0.96 21.50 26.92
N ASP A 115 -0.04 21.82 26.10
CA ASP A 115 -1.46 21.86 26.46
C ASP A 115 -2.29 20.67 25.99
N VAL A 116 -1.62 19.62 25.50
CA VAL A 116 -2.23 18.34 25.15
C VAL A 116 -1.68 17.26 26.08
N ASP A 117 -2.33 17.09 27.24
CA ASP A 117 -1.89 16.16 28.27
C ASP A 117 -2.13 14.69 27.88
N ARG A 118 -1.21 13.80 28.25
CA ARG A 118 -1.23 12.36 27.93
C ARG A 118 -2.48 11.62 28.41
N LEU A 119 -3.14 12.14 29.44
CA LEU A 119 -4.34 11.56 30.04
C LEU A 119 -5.63 12.06 29.39
N THR A 120 -5.54 12.96 28.40
CA THR A 120 -6.72 13.45 27.68
C THR A 120 -7.12 12.52 26.53
N TRP A 121 -8.42 12.45 26.26
CA TRP A 121 -9.00 11.61 25.19
C TRP A 121 -8.43 11.91 23.79
N MET A 122 -7.92 13.12 23.58
CA MET A 122 -7.38 13.58 22.29
C MET A 122 -5.90 13.26 22.09
N TYR A 123 -5.15 12.88 23.14
CA TYR A 123 -3.69 12.73 23.04
C TYR A 123 -3.28 11.69 22.02
N LYS A 124 -3.81 10.47 22.12
CA LYS A 124 -3.46 9.37 21.21
C LYS A 124 -3.81 9.66 19.75
N PRO A 125 -5.04 10.09 19.41
CA PRO A 125 -5.35 10.50 18.04
C PRO A 125 -4.44 11.60 17.52
N THR A 126 -4.20 12.63 18.33
CA THR A 126 -3.34 13.76 17.94
C THR A 126 -1.90 13.31 17.71
N LEU A 127 -1.38 12.40 18.55
CA LEU A 127 -0.05 11.82 18.41
C LEU A 127 0.07 11.00 17.12
N ARG A 128 -0.95 10.20 16.78
CA ARG A 128 -0.95 9.41 15.54
C ARG A 128 -0.93 10.33 14.33
N ILE A 129 -1.80 11.33 14.27
CA ILE A 129 -1.79 12.32 13.18
C ILE A 129 -0.47 13.08 13.13
N SER A 130 0.10 13.50 14.26
CA SER A 130 1.42 14.13 14.29
C SER A 130 2.50 13.23 13.69
N THR A 131 2.47 11.93 14.00
CA THR A 131 3.43 10.95 13.48
C THR A 131 3.27 10.75 11.97
N ILE A 132 2.03 10.64 11.49
CA ILE A 132 1.73 10.54 10.06
C ILE A 132 2.25 11.78 9.32
N LEU A 133 1.93 12.97 9.83
CA LEU A 133 2.42 14.22 9.24
C LEU A 133 3.95 14.27 9.24
N ASP A 134 4.61 13.86 10.31
CA ASP A 134 6.07 13.82 10.36
C ASP A 134 6.68 12.83 9.35
N ARG A 135 6.01 11.71 9.07
CA ARG A 135 6.42 10.76 8.01
C ARG A 135 6.22 11.33 6.61
N LEU A 136 5.15 12.09 6.39
CA LEU A 136 4.84 12.66 5.07
C LEU A 136 5.65 13.92 4.76
N TYR A 137 5.87 14.76 5.77
CA TYR A 137 6.20 16.18 5.60
C TYR A 137 7.42 16.62 6.42
N GLY A 138 8.01 15.71 7.20
CA GLY A 138 9.22 15.94 7.97
C GLY A 138 8.99 16.41 9.41
N PRO A 139 10.07 16.49 10.20
CA PRO A 139 9.99 16.73 11.65
C PRO A 139 9.12 17.94 12.05
N ASN A 140 8.23 17.74 13.03
CA ASN A 140 7.32 18.75 13.57
C ASN A 140 6.35 19.33 12.54
N ALA A 141 5.92 18.54 11.54
CA ALA A 141 5.02 19.00 10.48
C ALA A 141 3.73 19.61 11.04
N ILE A 142 3.19 19.03 12.12
CA ILE A 142 1.97 19.52 12.78
C ILE A 142 2.10 20.97 13.30
N GLN A 143 3.31 21.44 13.65
CA GLN A 143 3.53 22.81 14.13
C GLN A 143 3.48 23.87 13.02
N TYR A 144 3.51 23.49 11.74
CA TYR A 144 3.20 24.41 10.65
C TYR A 144 1.68 24.59 10.45
N ILE A 145 0.88 23.70 11.05
CA ILE A 145 -0.59 23.81 11.10
C ILE A 145 -1.00 24.57 12.36
N PHE A 146 -0.46 24.18 13.52
CA PHE A 146 -0.71 24.82 14.80
C PHE A 146 0.60 25.37 15.39
N PRO A 147 0.98 26.63 15.07
CA PRO A 147 2.28 27.16 15.45
C PRO A 147 2.50 27.29 16.96
N GLY A 148 3.74 26.99 17.38
CA GLY A 148 4.23 27.16 18.76
C GLY A 148 4.11 25.90 19.62
N GLU A 149 4.30 26.08 20.93
CA GLU A 149 4.23 24.99 21.92
C GLU A 149 2.82 24.74 22.46
N MET A 150 1.80 25.44 21.94
CA MET A 150 0.41 25.38 22.40
C MET A 150 -0.53 25.11 21.23
N MET A 151 -1.14 23.92 21.20
CA MET A 151 -2.08 23.53 20.14
C MET A 151 -3.43 24.24 20.27
N LYS A 152 -3.83 24.64 21.48
CA LYS A 152 -5.14 25.19 21.81
C LYS A 152 -6.28 24.25 21.37
N PRO A 153 -6.38 23.03 21.94
CA PRO A 153 -7.28 21.97 21.47
C PRO A 153 -8.76 22.36 21.36
N ASN A 154 -9.23 23.26 22.23
CA ASN A 154 -10.61 23.71 22.28
C ASN A 154 -10.92 24.90 21.35
N GLN A 155 -9.91 25.44 20.66
CA GLN A 155 -10.11 26.49 19.68
C GLN A 155 -10.83 25.91 18.44
N PRO A 156 -11.80 26.63 17.85
CA PRO A 156 -12.34 26.28 16.54
C PRO A 156 -11.26 26.10 15.49
N ILE A 157 -11.35 25.03 14.71
CA ILE A 157 -10.46 24.83 13.56
C ILE A 157 -10.91 25.68 12.37
N THR A 158 -9.95 26.25 11.65
CA THR A 158 -10.20 26.99 10.40
C THR A 158 -10.16 26.06 9.19
N ASN A 159 -10.77 26.50 8.09
CA ASN A 159 -10.72 25.83 6.79
C ASN A 159 -9.28 25.64 6.28
N GLU A 160 -8.40 26.62 6.48
CA GLU A 160 -6.98 26.52 6.12
C GLU A 160 -6.26 25.42 6.93
N GLU A 161 -6.46 25.39 8.25
CA GLU A 161 -5.88 24.37 9.13
C GLU A 161 -6.39 22.97 8.76
N ALA A 162 -7.70 22.84 8.54
CA ALA A 162 -8.32 21.59 8.13
C ALA A 162 -7.77 21.12 6.78
N ALA A 163 -7.64 22.01 5.79
CA ALA A 163 -7.09 21.67 4.48
C ALA A 163 -5.62 21.19 4.55
N LYS A 164 -4.79 21.83 5.39
CA LYS A 164 -3.39 21.41 5.63
C LYS A 164 -3.28 20.03 6.28
N ILE A 165 -4.29 19.57 6.99
CA ILE A 165 -4.37 18.20 7.50
C ILE A 165 -4.86 17.27 6.37
N LEU A 166 -5.96 17.63 5.71
CA LEU A 166 -6.62 16.81 4.69
C LEU A 166 -5.76 16.54 3.45
N GLN A 167 -4.82 17.42 3.12
CA GLN A 167 -3.90 17.19 2.00
C GLN A 167 -3.08 15.89 2.10
N MET A 168 -2.98 15.27 3.28
CA MET A 168 -2.33 13.96 3.43
C MET A 168 -2.98 12.86 2.57
N PHE A 169 -4.24 13.06 2.18
CA PHE A 169 -5.02 12.15 1.35
C PHE A 169 -5.02 12.54 -0.14
N THR A 170 -4.19 13.51 -0.52
CA THR A 170 -4.09 14.04 -1.89
C THR A 170 -2.66 13.94 -2.42
N MET A 171 -2.48 13.96 -3.73
CA MET A 171 -1.14 14.04 -4.36
C MET A 171 -0.60 15.47 -4.45
N SER A 172 -0.92 16.35 -3.48
CA SER A 172 -0.44 17.73 -3.52
C SER A 172 1.08 17.80 -3.29
N PRO A 173 1.86 18.41 -4.20
CA PRO A 173 3.32 18.48 -4.08
C PRO A 173 3.80 19.57 -3.10
N ASP A 174 2.98 20.58 -2.78
CA ASP A 174 3.32 21.67 -1.86
C ASP A 174 2.09 22.10 -1.05
N SER A 175 2.25 22.21 0.28
CA SER A 175 1.16 22.60 1.18
C SER A 175 0.67 24.04 1.06
N LYS A 176 1.38 24.89 0.33
CA LYS A 176 0.86 26.21 -0.04
C LYS A 176 -0.44 26.12 -0.85
N ASN A 177 -0.64 25.00 -1.54
CA ASN A 177 -1.82 24.73 -2.37
C ASN A 177 -2.85 23.84 -1.69
N ALA A 178 -2.68 23.53 -0.39
CA ALA A 178 -3.54 22.59 0.33
C ALA A 178 -5.03 22.96 0.25
N TRP A 179 -5.34 24.25 0.39
CA TRP A 179 -6.71 24.74 0.33
C TRP A 179 -7.32 24.57 -1.05
N GLU A 180 -6.62 25.01 -2.09
CA GLU A 180 -7.06 24.93 -3.47
C GLU A 180 -7.30 23.46 -3.87
N GLU A 181 -6.40 22.57 -3.44
CA GLU A 181 -6.50 21.14 -3.68
C GLU A 181 -7.72 20.53 -2.98
N VAL A 182 -7.86 20.71 -1.67
CA VAL A 182 -8.98 20.16 -0.87
C VAL A 182 -10.33 20.71 -1.33
N ARG A 183 -10.37 21.98 -1.72
CA ARG A 183 -11.57 22.60 -2.33
C ARG A 183 -11.88 21.99 -3.69
N SER A 184 -10.88 21.66 -4.50
CA SER A 184 -11.08 21.02 -5.81
C SER A 184 -11.62 19.58 -5.69
N TRP A 185 -11.42 18.92 -4.54
CA TRP A 185 -12.07 17.65 -4.21
C TRP A 185 -13.48 17.83 -3.63
N GLY A 186 -13.88 19.07 -3.36
CA GLY A 186 -15.16 19.38 -2.74
C GLY A 186 -15.26 18.87 -1.31
N TRP A 187 -14.15 18.71 -0.58
CA TRP A 187 -14.23 18.26 0.82
C TRP A 187 -14.56 19.40 1.78
N LEU A 188 -14.08 20.62 1.49
CA LEU A 188 -14.38 21.84 2.24
C LEU A 188 -14.89 22.95 1.32
N GLU A 189 -15.72 23.83 1.86
CA GLU A 189 -16.35 24.96 1.17
C GLU A 189 -16.15 26.26 1.99
N GLY A 190 -16.39 27.42 1.37
CA GLY A 190 -16.22 28.74 2.01
C GLY A 190 -14.85 29.38 1.76
N GLU A 191 -14.39 30.21 2.70
CA GLU A 191 -13.10 30.91 2.66
C GLU A 191 -12.07 30.27 3.62
N LYS A 192 -10.78 30.52 3.38
CA LYS A 192 -9.66 29.95 4.18
C LYS A 192 -9.80 30.22 5.69
N ALA A 193 -10.26 31.43 6.05
CA ALA A 193 -10.36 31.88 7.44
C ALA A 193 -11.65 31.41 8.16
N ASP A 194 -12.60 30.82 7.43
CA ASP A 194 -13.86 30.37 8.01
C ASP A 194 -13.61 29.21 8.98
N ARG A 195 -14.51 29.07 9.96
CA ARG A 195 -14.47 28.00 10.95
C ARG A 195 -15.29 26.82 10.46
N VAL A 196 -14.73 25.63 10.56
CA VAL A 196 -15.41 24.39 10.15
C VAL A 196 -16.54 24.10 11.13
N LYS A 197 -17.78 23.96 10.64
CA LYS A 197 -18.90 23.49 11.47
C LYS A 197 -18.88 21.97 11.55
N ARG A 198 -19.42 21.41 12.63
CA ARG A 198 -19.52 19.94 12.79
C ARG A 198 -20.31 19.27 11.65
N GLY A 199 -21.36 19.92 11.15
CA GLY A 199 -22.15 19.43 10.02
C GLY A 199 -21.31 19.36 8.73
N ASP A 200 -20.51 20.38 8.46
CA ASP A 200 -19.61 20.42 7.30
C ASP A 200 -18.54 19.33 7.39
N ALA A 201 -17.92 19.18 8.57
CA ALA A 201 -16.93 18.14 8.82
C ALA A 201 -17.49 16.73 8.63
N ALA A 202 -18.74 16.48 9.03
CA ALA A 202 -19.41 15.19 8.78
C ALA A 202 -19.61 14.90 7.30
N VAL A 203 -19.99 15.91 6.52
CA VAL A 203 -20.16 15.78 5.05
C VAL A 203 -18.81 15.61 4.36
N ALA A 204 -17.77 16.32 4.81
CA ALA A 204 -16.41 16.13 4.33
C ALA A 204 -15.93 14.69 4.58
N ALA A 205 -16.12 14.18 5.80
CA ALA A 205 -15.75 12.82 6.18
C ALA A 205 -16.49 11.76 5.34
N ASP A 206 -17.78 11.93 5.09
CA ASP A 206 -18.58 11.04 4.25
C ASP A 206 -18.07 10.98 2.79
N ARG A 207 -17.76 12.16 2.21
CA ARG A 207 -17.13 12.26 0.88
C ARG A 207 -15.77 11.56 0.86
N MET A 208 -14.97 11.70 1.92
CA MET A 208 -13.67 11.03 2.03
C MET A 208 -13.76 9.52 2.20
N VAL A 209 -14.74 9.01 2.95
CA VAL A 209 -14.98 7.57 3.04
C VAL A 209 -15.26 7.00 1.65
N SER A 210 -16.12 7.67 0.88
CA SER A 210 -16.41 7.27 -0.50
C SER A 210 -15.15 7.30 -1.39
N TYR A 211 -14.27 8.29 -1.18
CA TYR A 211 -12.99 8.39 -1.87
C TYR A 211 -12.03 7.23 -1.52
N PHE A 212 -11.95 6.83 -0.25
CA PHE A 212 -11.11 5.71 0.20
C PHE A 212 -11.66 4.34 -0.21
N LEU A 213 -12.94 4.20 -0.54
CA LEU A 213 -13.46 2.92 -1.03
C LEU A 213 -13.11 2.63 -2.51
N GLN A 214 -12.46 3.58 -3.19
CA GLN A 214 -12.16 3.52 -4.62
C GLN A 214 -10.65 3.34 -4.85
N ASP A 215 -10.05 4.13 -5.74
CA ASP A 215 -8.66 3.97 -6.13
C ASP A 215 -7.67 4.60 -5.12
N GLY A 216 -6.48 3.99 -5.00
CA GLY A 216 -5.36 4.53 -4.23
C GLY A 216 -4.88 5.88 -4.74
N ILE A 217 -4.26 6.70 -3.88
CA ILE A 217 -3.78 8.04 -4.26
C ILE A 217 -2.76 8.03 -5.39
N MET A 218 -2.00 6.94 -5.54
CA MET A 218 -1.05 6.70 -6.63
C MET A 218 -1.51 5.46 -7.42
N PRO A 219 -2.50 5.60 -8.31
CA PRO A 219 -3.11 4.47 -9.00
C PRO A 219 -2.14 3.67 -9.86
N LEU A 220 -1.06 4.26 -10.39
CA LEU A 220 -0.07 3.56 -11.22
C LEU A 220 1.16 3.05 -10.45
N LEU A 221 1.22 3.25 -9.12
CA LEU A 221 2.32 2.71 -8.32
C LEU A 221 2.15 1.20 -8.11
N ASP A 222 3.11 0.43 -8.62
CA ASP A 222 3.22 -1.03 -8.50
C ASP A 222 4.63 -1.41 -8.01
N TYR A 223 4.89 -1.18 -6.72
CA TYR A 223 6.23 -1.35 -6.16
C TYR A 223 6.58 -2.83 -5.89
N ASP A 224 5.59 -3.71 -5.76
CA ASP A 224 5.78 -5.14 -5.55
C ASP A 224 5.61 -5.98 -6.84
N GLY A 225 5.18 -5.35 -7.94
CA GLY A 225 5.01 -5.98 -9.25
C GLY A 225 3.81 -6.92 -9.32
N LYS A 226 2.87 -6.82 -8.37
CA LYS A 226 1.71 -7.72 -8.25
C LYS A 226 0.40 -7.02 -8.58
N LYS A 227 0.38 -5.69 -8.69
CA LYS A 227 -0.84 -4.92 -8.92
C LYS A 227 -1.37 -5.05 -10.35
N PHE A 228 -0.49 -5.17 -11.34
CA PHE A 228 -0.86 -5.20 -12.75
C PHE A 228 -0.58 -6.56 -13.41
N PRO A 229 -1.38 -6.97 -14.43
CA PRO A 229 -2.53 -6.25 -14.99
C PRO A 229 -3.72 -6.25 -14.02
N MET A 230 -4.43 -5.13 -13.97
CA MET A 230 -5.64 -4.97 -13.18
C MET A 230 -6.81 -5.67 -13.86
N VAL A 231 -7.55 -6.48 -13.10
CA VAL A 231 -8.79 -7.12 -13.55
C VAL A 231 -9.94 -6.75 -12.60
N PRO A 232 -11.21 -6.81 -13.03
CA PRO A 232 -12.33 -6.44 -12.18
C PRO A 232 -12.42 -7.32 -10.92
N ASP A 233 -12.77 -6.72 -9.79
CA ASP A 233 -13.06 -7.45 -8.56
C ASP A 233 -14.37 -8.25 -8.71
N VAL A 234 -14.31 -9.54 -8.35
CA VAL A 234 -15.46 -10.43 -8.37
C VAL A 234 -16.14 -10.42 -6.99
N GLU A 235 -17.29 -9.76 -6.88
CA GLU A 235 -18.04 -9.65 -5.61
C GLU A 235 -18.62 -11.00 -5.13
N GLU A 236 -19.24 -11.76 -6.04
CA GLU A 236 -19.78 -13.10 -5.75
C GLU A 236 -19.05 -14.16 -6.58
N VAL A 237 -18.09 -14.85 -5.94
CA VAL A 237 -17.22 -15.84 -6.59
C VAL A 237 -17.94 -17.15 -6.92
N LEU A 238 -18.93 -17.55 -6.11
CA LEU A 238 -19.63 -18.84 -6.24
C LEU A 238 -21.15 -18.64 -6.32
N PRO A 239 -21.69 -17.91 -7.32
CA PRO A 239 -23.13 -17.72 -7.45
C PRO A 239 -23.81 -19.04 -7.83
N LEU A 240 -25.15 -19.08 -7.73
CA LEU A 240 -25.93 -20.26 -8.13
C LEU A 240 -26.23 -20.33 -9.62
N PHE A 241 -25.92 -19.29 -10.41
CA PHE A 241 -26.17 -19.16 -11.86
C PHE A 241 -27.63 -19.29 -12.32
N ALA A 242 -28.54 -19.75 -11.47
CA ALA A 242 -29.97 -19.82 -11.69
C ALA A 242 -30.73 -19.55 -10.38
N THR A 243 -31.99 -19.13 -10.52
CA THR A 243 -32.92 -18.98 -9.38
C THR A 243 -33.70 -20.26 -9.17
N TYR A 244 -33.68 -20.79 -7.94
CA TYR A 244 -34.41 -22.01 -7.59
C TYR A 244 -35.59 -21.70 -6.66
N THR A 245 -36.77 -22.22 -6.99
CA THR A 245 -37.98 -22.10 -6.17
C THR A 245 -38.22 -23.35 -5.34
N ASP A 246 -38.93 -23.23 -4.21
CA ASP A 246 -39.35 -24.38 -3.42
C ASP A 246 -40.74 -24.89 -3.87
N PRO A 247 -40.94 -26.22 -4.00
CA PRO A 247 -39.95 -27.29 -3.79
C PRO A 247 -39.01 -27.47 -4.99
N LYS A 248 -37.73 -27.77 -4.69
CA LYS A 248 -36.70 -28.10 -5.69
C LYS A 248 -36.85 -29.55 -6.17
N THR A 249 -36.51 -29.80 -7.43
CA THR A 249 -36.26 -31.16 -7.94
C THR A 249 -35.03 -31.77 -7.28
N THR A 250 -34.87 -33.08 -7.39
CA THR A 250 -33.69 -33.79 -6.84
C THR A 250 -32.39 -33.23 -7.39
N ASP A 251 -32.31 -33.00 -8.70
CA ASP A 251 -31.09 -32.49 -9.36
C ASP A 251 -30.77 -31.05 -8.96
N GLU A 252 -31.81 -30.20 -8.81
CA GLU A 252 -31.64 -28.84 -8.30
C GLU A 252 -31.16 -28.83 -6.84
N GLN A 253 -31.66 -29.76 -6.02
CA GLN A 253 -31.22 -29.89 -4.62
C GLN A 253 -29.75 -30.33 -4.56
N ILE A 254 -29.35 -31.30 -5.38
CA ILE A 254 -27.95 -31.74 -5.51
C ILE A 254 -27.04 -30.56 -5.85
N TYR A 255 -27.41 -29.76 -6.87
CA TYR A 255 -26.61 -28.61 -7.28
C TYR A 255 -26.48 -27.55 -6.17
N VAL A 256 -27.60 -27.18 -5.53
CA VAL A 256 -27.62 -26.18 -4.46
C VAL A 256 -26.80 -26.64 -3.25
N ASP A 257 -26.90 -27.91 -2.87
CA ASP A 257 -26.12 -28.49 -1.77
C ASP A 257 -24.62 -28.52 -2.09
N ALA A 258 -24.26 -28.86 -3.34
CA ALA A 258 -22.88 -28.82 -3.80
C ALA A 258 -22.29 -27.41 -3.76
N ALA A 259 -23.03 -26.41 -4.26
CA ALA A 259 -22.61 -25.01 -4.21
C ALA A 259 -22.41 -24.53 -2.76
N ALA A 260 -23.31 -24.91 -1.85
CA ALA A 260 -23.21 -24.58 -0.43
C ALA A 260 -22.03 -25.28 0.25
N ALA A 261 -21.76 -26.54 -0.09
CA ALA A 261 -20.64 -27.31 0.42
C ALA A 261 -19.30 -26.67 0.02
N ILE A 262 -19.10 -26.37 -1.28
CA ILE A 262 -17.89 -25.72 -1.79
C ILE A 262 -17.71 -24.34 -1.16
N ARG A 263 -18.78 -23.53 -1.09
CA ARG A 263 -18.74 -22.19 -0.48
C ARG A 263 -18.35 -22.23 1.00
N SER A 264 -18.79 -23.26 1.71
CA SER A 264 -18.49 -23.45 3.14
C SER A 264 -17.23 -24.29 3.41
N ARG A 265 -16.51 -24.73 2.37
CA ARG A 265 -15.36 -25.66 2.45
C ARG A 265 -15.69 -26.96 3.18
N ASN A 266 -16.93 -27.42 3.04
CA ASN A 266 -17.42 -28.71 3.52
C ASN A 266 -17.67 -29.68 2.35
N ASP A 267 -17.13 -29.37 1.17
CA ASP A 267 -17.14 -30.25 0.01
C ASP A 267 -16.30 -31.51 0.24
N SER A 268 -16.62 -32.54 -0.54
CA SER A 268 -15.99 -33.85 -0.50
C SER A 268 -15.96 -34.46 -1.91
N GLU A 269 -15.27 -35.58 -2.10
CA GLU A 269 -15.27 -36.27 -3.38
C GLU A 269 -16.71 -36.67 -3.82
N GLU A 270 -17.60 -36.98 -2.88
CA GLU A 270 -19.02 -37.23 -3.19
C GLU A 270 -19.71 -35.99 -3.78
N THR A 271 -19.36 -34.80 -3.31
CA THR A 271 -19.85 -33.52 -3.84
C THR A 271 -19.52 -33.39 -5.33
N PHE A 272 -18.27 -33.66 -5.70
CA PHE A 272 -17.82 -33.56 -7.09
C PHE A 272 -18.32 -34.72 -7.96
N GLU A 273 -18.48 -35.93 -7.40
CA GLU A 273 -19.15 -37.04 -8.10
C GLU A 273 -20.60 -36.72 -8.46
N GLN A 274 -21.32 -36.07 -7.55
CA GLN A 274 -22.69 -35.63 -7.80
C GLN A 274 -22.74 -34.54 -8.89
N LEU A 275 -21.83 -33.58 -8.87
CA LEU A 275 -21.70 -32.58 -9.94
C LEU A 275 -21.40 -33.22 -11.31
N ARG A 276 -20.51 -34.21 -11.37
CA ARG A 276 -20.22 -34.96 -12.61
C ARG A 276 -21.46 -35.67 -13.17
N LYS A 277 -22.29 -36.25 -12.29
CA LYS A 277 -23.58 -36.84 -12.71
C LYS A 277 -24.53 -35.80 -13.30
N LEU A 278 -24.53 -34.57 -12.78
CA LEU A 278 -25.33 -33.48 -13.34
C LEU A 278 -24.78 -33.02 -14.69
N ALA A 279 -23.45 -32.97 -14.86
CA ALA A 279 -22.81 -32.63 -16.14
C ALA A 279 -23.18 -33.60 -17.26
N ASP A 280 -23.26 -34.90 -16.95
CA ASP A 280 -23.67 -35.94 -17.90
C ASP A 280 -25.19 -36.02 -18.14
N SER A 281 -25.98 -35.18 -17.45
CA SER A 281 -27.45 -35.22 -17.47
C SER A 281 -28.05 -34.09 -18.31
N SER A 282 -29.38 -34.10 -18.46
CA SER A 282 -30.14 -33.00 -19.05
C SER A 282 -30.41 -31.83 -18.07
N PHE A 283 -29.64 -31.71 -16.99
CA PHE A 283 -29.79 -30.64 -16.02
C PHE A 283 -29.58 -29.26 -16.70
N PRO A 284 -30.51 -28.29 -16.56
CA PRO A 284 -30.42 -27.05 -17.33
C PRO A 284 -29.23 -26.14 -17.01
N ASN A 285 -28.80 -26.05 -15.75
CA ASN A 285 -27.75 -25.11 -15.32
C ASN A 285 -26.34 -25.70 -15.54
N GLN A 286 -26.01 -25.99 -16.80
CA GLN A 286 -24.69 -26.53 -17.17
C GLN A 286 -23.56 -25.53 -16.91
N VAL A 287 -23.83 -24.22 -17.03
CA VAL A 287 -22.87 -23.16 -16.68
C VAL A 287 -22.39 -23.34 -15.24
N GLY A 288 -23.34 -23.42 -14.30
CA GLY A 288 -23.02 -23.56 -12.89
C GLY A 288 -22.35 -24.90 -12.55
N VAL A 289 -22.74 -26.00 -13.20
CA VAL A 289 -22.16 -27.33 -12.94
C VAL A 289 -20.69 -27.37 -13.32
N HIS A 290 -20.37 -27.01 -14.58
CA HIS A 290 -18.99 -26.98 -15.06
C HIS A 290 -18.14 -25.95 -14.31
N TYR A 291 -18.73 -24.79 -13.98
CA TYR A 291 -18.07 -23.81 -13.14
C TYR A 291 -17.66 -24.43 -11.81
N LEU A 292 -18.56 -25.06 -11.04
CA LEU A 292 -18.21 -25.68 -9.75
C LEU A 292 -17.24 -26.85 -9.89
N LEU A 293 -17.31 -27.64 -10.97
CA LEU A 293 -16.36 -28.73 -11.23
C LEU A 293 -14.92 -28.21 -11.38
N SER A 294 -14.73 -27.02 -11.97
CA SER A 294 -13.40 -26.40 -12.10
C SER A 294 -12.74 -26.02 -10.76
N TRP A 295 -13.49 -26.01 -9.65
CA TRP A 295 -12.98 -25.71 -8.31
C TRP A 295 -12.51 -26.95 -7.55
N ASN A 296 -12.54 -28.15 -8.16
CA ASN A 296 -12.12 -29.37 -7.48
C ASN A 296 -10.61 -29.35 -7.18
N PRO A 297 -10.19 -29.34 -5.89
CA PRO A 297 -8.77 -29.28 -5.52
C PRO A 297 -8.03 -30.61 -5.75
N GLU A 298 -8.74 -31.72 -5.91
CA GLU A 298 -8.16 -33.06 -6.12
C GLU A 298 -7.89 -33.37 -7.60
N THR A 299 -8.40 -32.53 -8.50
CA THR A 299 -8.31 -32.72 -9.95
C THR A 299 -7.09 -31.97 -10.53
N PRO A 300 -6.39 -32.50 -11.55
CA PRO A 300 -5.32 -31.76 -12.22
C PRO A 300 -5.78 -30.40 -12.72
N ILE A 301 -4.91 -29.38 -12.61
CA ILE A 301 -5.23 -28.00 -12.95
C ILE A 301 -5.64 -27.88 -14.43
N GLU A 302 -5.05 -28.69 -15.31
CA GLU A 302 -5.39 -28.76 -16.74
C GLU A 302 -6.83 -29.23 -16.96
N THR A 303 -7.30 -30.20 -16.16
CA THR A 303 -8.70 -30.67 -16.22
C THR A 303 -9.64 -29.62 -15.66
N ASN A 304 -9.26 -28.91 -14.59
CA ASN A 304 -10.04 -27.78 -14.08
C ASN A 304 -10.20 -26.67 -15.13
N LEU A 305 -9.16 -26.42 -15.93
CA LEU A 305 -9.24 -25.49 -17.06
C LEU A 305 -10.25 -25.96 -18.12
N GLU A 306 -10.30 -27.25 -18.44
CA GLU A 306 -11.29 -27.80 -19.37
C GLU A 306 -12.72 -27.56 -18.85
N GLU A 307 -12.98 -27.83 -17.57
CA GLU A 307 -14.28 -27.56 -16.94
C GLU A 307 -14.63 -26.06 -16.96
N ALA A 308 -13.65 -25.19 -16.70
CA ALA A 308 -13.87 -23.74 -16.77
C ALA A 308 -14.23 -23.27 -18.19
N ILE A 309 -13.64 -23.87 -19.22
CA ILE A 309 -13.96 -23.57 -20.63
C ILE A 309 -15.34 -24.14 -21.01
N LEU A 310 -15.68 -25.36 -20.56
CA LEU A 310 -17.01 -25.94 -20.75
C LEU A 310 -18.12 -25.08 -20.13
N ALA A 311 -17.85 -24.42 -19.00
CA ALA A 311 -18.78 -23.46 -18.42
C ALA A 311 -19.04 -22.25 -19.35
N ILE A 312 -18.01 -21.76 -20.06
CA ILE A 312 -18.15 -20.70 -21.07
C ILE A 312 -18.89 -21.22 -22.31
N ASP A 313 -18.61 -22.45 -22.77
CA ASP A 313 -19.36 -23.06 -23.86
C ASP A 313 -20.85 -23.16 -23.53
N ALA A 314 -21.19 -23.68 -22.36
CA ALA A 314 -22.56 -23.75 -21.87
C ALA A 314 -23.23 -22.36 -21.80
N TYR A 315 -22.49 -21.32 -21.43
CA TYR A 315 -23.02 -19.95 -21.39
C TYR A 315 -23.43 -19.45 -22.79
N PHE A 316 -22.68 -19.79 -23.83
CA PHE A 316 -23.03 -19.42 -25.21
C PHE A 316 -24.11 -20.32 -25.83
N GLU A 317 -24.36 -21.50 -25.25
CA GLU A 317 -25.48 -22.36 -25.63
C GLU A 317 -26.80 -21.96 -24.95
N ASP A 318 -26.72 -21.35 -23.76
CA ASP A 318 -27.88 -20.84 -23.03
C ASP A 318 -28.47 -19.56 -23.67
N LYS A 319 -29.79 -19.39 -23.53
CA LYS A 319 -30.56 -18.27 -24.09
C LYS A 319 -30.71 -17.10 -23.11
N ILE A 320 -30.32 -17.27 -21.85
CA ILE A 320 -30.38 -16.23 -20.81
C ILE A 320 -28.95 -15.72 -20.55
N ILE A 321 -28.62 -14.60 -21.18
CA ILE A 321 -27.31 -13.97 -21.08
C ILE A 321 -27.36 -12.88 -19.98
N LEU A 322 -26.60 -13.08 -18.91
CA LEU A 322 -26.28 -12.04 -17.93
C LEU A 322 -24.83 -11.60 -18.15
N PRO A 323 -24.54 -10.31 -18.40
CA PRO A 323 -23.19 -9.88 -18.74
C PRO A 323 -22.14 -10.19 -17.68
N ASP A 324 -22.52 -10.09 -16.41
CA ASP A 324 -21.63 -10.31 -15.28
C ASP A 324 -21.18 -11.78 -15.19
N THR A 325 -21.97 -12.71 -15.74
CA THR A 325 -21.63 -14.13 -15.81
C THR A 325 -20.40 -14.38 -16.67
N LEU A 326 -20.33 -13.81 -17.88
CA LEU A 326 -19.14 -14.02 -18.74
C LEU A 326 -17.88 -13.43 -18.10
N GLY A 327 -18.00 -12.31 -17.40
CA GLY A 327 -16.92 -11.73 -16.62
C GLY A 327 -16.40 -12.72 -15.56
N LEU A 328 -17.30 -13.28 -14.75
CA LEU A 328 -16.96 -14.29 -13.75
C LEU A 328 -16.30 -15.55 -14.35
N LEU A 329 -16.87 -16.08 -15.43
CA LEU A 329 -16.32 -17.27 -16.09
C LEU A 329 -14.92 -16.99 -16.67
N SER A 330 -14.73 -15.82 -17.27
CA SER A 330 -13.42 -15.38 -17.78
C SER A 330 -12.40 -15.18 -16.66
N ALA A 331 -12.83 -14.65 -15.51
CA ALA A 331 -12.00 -14.52 -14.31
C ALA A 331 -11.49 -15.87 -13.82
N ASN A 332 -12.38 -16.87 -13.75
CA ASN A 332 -12.01 -18.22 -13.33
C ASN A 332 -11.00 -18.87 -14.30
N VAL A 333 -11.20 -18.72 -15.61
CA VAL A 333 -10.21 -19.17 -16.61
C VAL A 333 -8.87 -18.46 -16.42
N TYR A 334 -8.88 -17.15 -16.18
CA TYR A 334 -7.67 -16.37 -15.93
C TYR A 334 -6.93 -16.82 -14.66
N ASP A 335 -7.64 -17.05 -13.56
CA ASP A 335 -7.07 -17.52 -12.29
C ASP A 335 -6.41 -18.90 -12.43
N ILE A 336 -7.03 -19.81 -13.17
CA ILE A 336 -6.44 -21.12 -13.50
C ILE A 336 -5.20 -20.93 -14.39
N ALA A 337 -5.26 -20.00 -15.36
CA ALA A 337 -4.12 -19.69 -16.22
C ALA A 337 -2.92 -19.15 -15.43
N LEU A 338 -3.13 -18.32 -14.40
CA LEU A 338 -2.05 -17.85 -13.51
C LEU A 338 -1.38 -19.03 -12.78
N GLN A 339 -2.15 -20.03 -12.34
CA GLN A 339 -1.60 -21.21 -11.67
C GLN A 339 -0.75 -22.08 -12.60
N LEU A 340 -1.20 -22.27 -13.85
CA LEU A 340 -0.46 -23.00 -14.88
C LEU A 340 0.79 -22.25 -15.34
N GLY A 341 0.63 -20.96 -15.64
CA GLY A 341 1.65 -20.08 -16.19
C GLY A 341 2.82 -19.80 -15.23
N ASN A 342 2.58 -19.88 -13.91
CA ASN A 342 3.64 -19.85 -12.91
C ASN A 342 4.66 -20.99 -13.05
N LYS A 343 4.28 -22.10 -13.70
CA LYS A 343 5.18 -23.24 -13.99
C LYS A 343 5.73 -23.19 -15.41
N ASP A 344 4.93 -22.73 -16.37
CA ASP A 344 5.25 -22.72 -17.80
C ASP A 344 4.55 -21.55 -18.49
N GLN A 345 5.30 -20.51 -18.85
CA GLN A 345 4.76 -19.29 -19.47
C GLN A 345 4.04 -19.57 -20.80
N SER A 346 4.38 -20.65 -21.52
CA SER A 346 3.70 -21.00 -22.78
C SER A 346 2.22 -21.39 -22.58
N GLN A 347 1.80 -21.65 -21.34
CA GLN A 347 0.40 -21.92 -21.02
C GLN A 347 -0.48 -20.68 -21.18
N TYR A 348 0.05 -19.47 -20.97
CA TYR A 348 -0.72 -18.25 -21.17
C TYR A 348 -1.18 -18.10 -22.62
N GLU A 349 -0.30 -18.38 -23.59
CA GLU A 349 -0.63 -18.32 -25.02
C GLU A 349 -1.71 -19.35 -25.39
N LYS A 350 -1.62 -20.58 -24.88
CA LYS A 350 -2.62 -21.62 -25.14
C LYS A 350 -4.00 -21.25 -24.58
N VAL A 351 -4.04 -20.68 -23.38
CA VAL A 351 -5.31 -20.22 -22.78
C VAL A 351 -5.85 -19.01 -23.55
N LEU A 352 -4.99 -18.06 -23.93
CA LEU A 352 -5.35 -16.90 -24.74
C LEU A 352 -5.99 -17.33 -26.08
N ASP A 353 -5.38 -18.27 -26.79
CA ASP A 353 -5.91 -18.78 -28.06
C ASP A 353 -7.32 -19.37 -27.89
N ARG A 354 -7.55 -20.14 -26.82
CA ARG A 354 -8.87 -20.71 -26.52
C ARG A 354 -9.90 -19.64 -26.15
N LEU A 355 -9.54 -18.73 -25.25
CA LEU A 355 -10.47 -17.72 -24.75
C LEU A 355 -10.81 -16.68 -25.83
N SER A 356 -9.86 -16.35 -26.71
CA SER A 356 -10.06 -15.40 -27.81
C SER A 356 -11.07 -15.91 -28.85
N ALA A 357 -11.25 -17.23 -28.99
CA ALA A 357 -12.24 -17.83 -29.89
C ALA A 357 -13.70 -17.42 -29.58
N TYR A 358 -13.96 -16.96 -28.35
CA TYR A 358 -15.28 -16.48 -27.93
C TYR A 358 -15.56 -15.02 -28.34
N GLU A 359 -14.55 -14.23 -28.71
CA GLU A 359 -14.75 -12.81 -29.06
C GLU A 359 -15.78 -12.62 -30.18
N GLN A 360 -15.71 -13.47 -31.22
CA GLN A 360 -16.65 -13.45 -32.34
C GLN A 360 -18.10 -13.80 -31.96
N LYS A 361 -18.31 -14.44 -30.80
CA LYS A 361 -19.64 -14.78 -30.29
C LYS A 361 -20.27 -13.65 -29.47
N VAL A 362 -19.48 -12.62 -29.11
CA VAL A 362 -19.94 -11.50 -28.30
C VAL A 362 -20.25 -10.29 -29.20
N LYS A 363 -21.27 -9.52 -28.81
CA LYS A 363 -21.65 -8.30 -29.52
C LYS A 363 -20.58 -7.22 -29.35
N GLN A 364 -20.19 -6.61 -30.46
CA GLN A 364 -19.27 -5.47 -30.47
C GLN A 364 -19.77 -4.31 -29.57
N ASP A 365 -18.84 -3.76 -28.79
CA ASP A 365 -18.96 -2.68 -27.81
C ASP A 365 -20.00 -2.93 -26.69
N SER A 366 -20.32 -4.20 -26.41
CA SER A 366 -21.17 -4.60 -25.27
C SER A 366 -20.38 -4.76 -23.97
N LYS A 367 -21.08 -4.87 -22.83
CA LYS A 367 -20.46 -5.09 -21.52
C LYS A 367 -19.76 -6.45 -21.44
N GLU A 368 -20.36 -7.47 -22.04
CA GLU A 368 -19.78 -8.81 -22.16
C GLU A 368 -18.42 -8.77 -22.87
N TRP A 369 -18.31 -7.96 -23.93
CA TRP A 369 -17.06 -7.85 -24.65
C TRP A 369 -16.02 -7.08 -23.87
N GLU A 370 -16.41 -6.01 -23.19
CA GLU A 370 -15.54 -5.29 -22.27
C GLU A 370 -14.95 -6.20 -21.19
N SER A 371 -15.79 -7.04 -20.55
CA SER A 371 -15.34 -8.01 -19.56
C SER A 371 -14.38 -9.03 -20.16
N LEU A 372 -14.75 -9.69 -21.28
CA LEU A 372 -13.89 -10.67 -21.95
C LEU A 372 -12.57 -10.04 -22.40
N ALA A 373 -12.61 -8.85 -23.00
CA ALA A 373 -11.44 -8.13 -23.46
C ALA A 373 -10.49 -7.75 -22.33
N THR A 374 -11.00 -7.48 -21.12
CA THR A 374 -10.12 -7.18 -19.98
C THR A 374 -9.25 -8.38 -19.61
N TYR A 375 -9.83 -9.59 -19.57
CA TYR A 375 -9.06 -10.82 -19.28
C TYR A 375 -8.18 -11.27 -20.45
N LEU A 376 -8.63 -11.09 -21.69
CA LEU A 376 -7.79 -11.32 -22.87
C LEU A 376 -6.56 -10.40 -22.87
N GLY A 377 -6.75 -9.12 -22.55
CA GLY A 377 -5.63 -8.18 -22.41
C GLY A 377 -4.67 -8.60 -21.30
N ALA A 378 -5.20 -9.14 -20.20
CA ALA A 378 -4.38 -9.60 -19.10
C ALA A 378 -3.53 -10.82 -19.50
N LEU A 379 -4.08 -11.75 -20.28
CA LEU A 379 -3.35 -12.87 -20.86
C LEU A 379 -2.33 -12.42 -21.91
N GLU A 380 -2.69 -11.47 -22.79
CA GLU A 380 -1.77 -10.87 -23.76
C GLU A 380 -0.53 -10.28 -23.07
N ILE A 381 -0.71 -9.57 -21.95
CA ILE A 381 0.42 -9.10 -21.13
C ILE A 381 1.27 -10.25 -20.61
N ARG A 382 0.66 -11.30 -20.05
CA ARG A 382 1.38 -12.47 -19.49
C ARG A 382 2.13 -13.27 -20.57
N SER A 383 1.68 -13.15 -21.81
CA SER A 383 2.29 -13.71 -23.01
C SER A 383 3.27 -12.75 -23.71
N ASP A 384 3.70 -11.66 -23.07
CA ASP A 384 4.62 -10.65 -23.62
C ASP A 384 4.11 -9.95 -24.91
N GLN A 385 2.78 -9.90 -25.11
CA GLN A 385 2.09 -9.26 -26.24
C GLN A 385 1.54 -7.86 -25.87
N VAL A 386 2.41 -7.00 -25.35
CA VAL A 386 2.03 -5.71 -24.73
C VAL A 386 1.27 -4.77 -25.67
N ASP A 387 1.67 -4.66 -26.94
CA ASP A 387 1.00 -3.77 -27.90
C ASP A 387 -0.44 -4.22 -28.23
N LEU A 388 -0.69 -5.53 -28.26
CA LEU A 388 -2.03 -6.07 -28.47
C LEU A 388 -2.93 -5.75 -27.26
N ALA A 389 -2.41 -5.97 -26.06
CA ALA A 389 -3.08 -5.62 -24.82
C ALA A 389 -3.40 -4.13 -24.74
N LEU A 390 -2.45 -3.26 -25.09
CA LEU A 390 -2.66 -1.80 -25.11
C LEU A 390 -3.76 -1.39 -26.09
N ALA A 391 -3.78 -1.95 -27.30
CA ALA A 391 -4.83 -1.68 -28.28
C ALA A 391 -6.21 -2.10 -27.76
N ARG A 392 -6.26 -3.23 -27.05
CA ARG A 392 -7.47 -3.78 -26.44
C ARG A 392 -7.97 -2.93 -25.27
N TYR A 393 -7.12 -2.62 -24.29
CA TYR A 393 -7.50 -1.81 -23.14
C TYR A 393 -7.91 -0.39 -23.55
N LYS A 394 -7.19 0.24 -24.48
CA LYS A 394 -7.50 1.59 -24.97
C LYS A 394 -8.92 1.72 -25.52
N ARG A 395 -9.47 0.64 -26.08
CA ARG A 395 -10.85 0.61 -26.61
C ARG A 395 -11.92 0.86 -25.55
N PHE A 396 -11.67 0.41 -24.32
CA PHE A 396 -12.63 0.45 -23.21
C PHE A 396 -12.23 1.44 -22.10
N ALA A 397 -11.09 2.12 -22.23
CA ALA A 397 -10.56 3.05 -21.24
C ALA A 397 -11.54 4.21 -20.90
N ASP A 398 -12.51 4.52 -21.76
CA ASP A 398 -13.51 5.58 -21.52
C ASP A 398 -14.62 5.19 -20.53
N ARG A 399 -14.76 3.89 -20.23
CA ARG A 399 -15.87 3.33 -19.42
C ARG A 399 -15.46 2.24 -18.43
N SER A 400 -14.28 1.63 -18.59
CA SER A 400 -13.71 0.64 -17.65
C SER A 400 -12.54 1.26 -16.89
N PRO A 401 -12.64 1.41 -15.55
CA PRO A 401 -11.52 1.86 -14.72
C PRO A 401 -10.28 0.96 -14.86
N GLU A 402 -10.47 -0.36 -14.91
CA GLU A 402 -9.40 -1.35 -15.04
C GLU A 402 -8.68 -1.21 -16.39
N ALA A 403 -9.42 -1.04 -17.49
CA ALA A 403 -8.84 -0.81 -18.80
C ALA A 403 -8.06 0.53 -18.86
N LEU A 404 -8.57 1.59 -18.22
CA LEU A 404 -7.85 2.87 -18.13
C LEU A 404 -6.56 2.74 -17.32
N LEU A 405 -6.61 2.06 -16.18
CA LEU A 405 -5.44 1.78 -15.33
C LEU A 405 -4.39 0.99 -16.11
N ASN A 406 -4.78 -0.11 -16.75
CA ASN A 406 -3.87 -0.93 -17.54
C ASN A 406 -3.28 -0.16 -18.72
N THR A 407 -4.10 0.57 -19.48
CA THR A 407 -3.62 1.42 -20.58
C THR A 407 -2.57 2.40 -20.08
N SER A 408 -2.87 3.11 -18.99
CA SER A 408 -1.98 4.12 -18.41
C SER A 408 -0.68 3.52 -17.89
N TYR A 409 -0.77 2.38 -17.20
CA TYR A 409 0.38 1.69 -16.61
C TYR A 409 1.32 1.13 -17.68
N TYR A 410 0.81 0.38 -18.65
CA TYR A 410 1.67 -0.24 -19.67
C TYR A 410 2.25 0.77 -20.65
N TYR A 411 1.54 1.86 -20.97
CA TYR A 411 2.17 2.96 -21.69
C TYR A 411 3.32 3.59 -20.91
N LEU A 412 3.19 3.73 -19.59
CA LEU A 412 4.28 4.24 -18.75
C LEU A 412 5.48 3.29 -18.73
N GLN A 413 5.25 1.98 -18.56
CA GLN A 413 6.31 0.97 -18.58
C GLN A 413 7.07 0.94 -19.92
N GLU A 414 6.37 1.12 -21.04
CA GLU A 414 6.96 1.20 -22.38
C GLU A 414 7.61 2.56 -22.70
N GLY A 415 7.67 3.50 -21.74
CA GLY A 415 8.23 4.84 -21.96
C GLY A 415 7.37 5.74 -22.87
N ARG A 416 6.10 5.37 -23.08
CA ARG A 416 5.11 6.03 -23.96
C ARG A 416 4.14 6.90 -23.17
N MET A 417 4.63 7.63 -22.16
CA MET A 417 3.79 8.44 -21.26
C MET A 417 2.91 9.46 -22.00
N GLN A 418 3.40 10.04 -23.09
CA GLN A 418 2.62 10.99 -23.89
C GLN A 418 1.33 10.36 -24.45
N GLU A 419 1.38 9.10 -24.91
CA GLU A 419 0.20 8.39 -25.41
C GLU A 419 -0.82 8.15 -24.30
N ALA A 420 -0.36 7.84 -23.08
CA ALA A 420 -1.23 7.69 -21.91
C ALA A 420 -1.96 9.01 -21.58
N GLU A 421 -1.25 10.13 -21.63
CA GLU A 421 -1.85 11.45 -21.40
C GLU A 421 -2.86 11.83 -22.49
N GLU A 422 -2.58 11.49 -23.74
CA GLU A 422 -3.50 11.72 -24.86
C GLU A 422 -4.80 10.92 -24.69
N VAL A 423 -4.71 9.65 -24.29
CA VAL A 423 -5.88 8.83 -23.94
C VAL A 423 -6.68 9.49 -22.81
N LEU A 424 -6.02 9.85 -21.72
CA LEU A 424 -6.67 10.46 -20.56
C LEU A 424 -7.31 11.81 -20.89
N ALA A 425 -6.66 12.65 -21.70
CA ALA A 425 -7.16 13.96 -22.11
C ALA A 425 -8.38 13.87 -23.03
N ALA A 426 -8.49 12.81 -23.83
CA ALA A 426 -9.65 12.57 -24.70
C ALA A 426 -10.91 12.15 -23.91
N MET A 427 -10.75 11.64 -22.69
CA MET A 427 -11.86 11.16 -21.87
C MET A 427 -12.74 12.28 -21.33
N LYS A 428 -14.04 11.99 -21.27
CA LYS A 428 -15.05 12.82 -20.61
C LYS A 428 -15.94 11.92 -19.75
N PRO A 429 -15.51 11.57 -18.53
CA PRO A 429 -16.30 10.73 -17.64
C PRO A 429 -17.70 11.33 -17.41
N LYS A 430 -18.70 10.45 -17.26
CA LYS A 430 -20.06 10.89 -16.94
C LYS A 430 -20.08 11.49 -15.53
N ALA A 431 -20.83 12.56 -15.31
CA ALA A 431 -20.94 13.19 -13.99
C ALA A 431 -21.47 12.25 -12.90
N SER A 432 -22.23 11.21 -13.28
CA SER A 432 -22.75 10.18 -12.37
C SER A 432 -21.72 9.11 -12.01
N ASP A 433 -20.61 9.01 -12.74
CA ASP A 433 -19.60 7.97 -12.55
C ASP A 433 -18.51 8.45 -11.59
N SER A 434 -18.77 8.33 -10.29
CA SER A 434 -17.89 8.88 -9.25
C SER A 434 -16.48 8.29 -9.32
N ARG A 435 -16.35 6.96 -9.48
CA ARG A 435 -15.07 6.26 -9.57
C ARG A 435 -14.26 6.71 -10.78
N MET A 436 -14.86 6.76 -11.96
CA MET A 436 -14.14 7.20 -13.16
C MET A 436 -13.71 8.68 -13.07
N ASN A 437 -14.54 9.55 -12.49
CA ASN A 437 -14.15 10.96 -12.26
C ASN A 437 -12.96 11.08 -11.29
N GLN A 438 -12.97 10.30 -10.20
CA GLN A 438 -11.87 10.25 -9.24
C GLN A 438 -10.59 9.73 -9.89
N LEU A 439 -10.66 8.57 -10.56
CA LEU A 439 -9.54 7.96 -11.24
C LEU A 439 -8.94 8.90 -12.30
N HIS A 440 -9.79 9.56 -13.10
CA HIS A 440 -9.35 10.54 -14.09
C HIS A 440 -8.53 11.67 -13.45
N LYS A 441 -9.00 12.20 -12.32
CA LYS A 441 -8.30 13.25 -11.58
C LYS A 441 -6.98 12.74 -10.98
N LEU A 442 -6.97 11.55 -10.38
CA LEU A 442 -5.76 10.96 -9.79
C LEU A 442 -4.68 10.70 -10.84
N LEU A 443 -5.04 10.11 -11.98
CA LEU A 443 -4.09 9.87 -13.08
C LEU A 443 -3.49 11.17 -13.61
N ARG A 444 -4.27 12.25 -13.71
CA ARG A 444 -3.74 13.57 -14.12
C ARG A 444 -2.72 14.10 -13.11
N GLN A 445 -2.97 13.94 -11.82
CA GLN A 445 -2.04 14.35 -10.77
C GLN A 445 -0.77 13.49 -10.79
N GLU A 446 -0.93 12.20 -10.99
CA GLU A 446 0.18 11.25 -11.04
C GLU A 446 1.07 11.50 -12.27
N PHE A 447 0.51 11.74 -13.46
CA PHE A 447 1.28 12.11 -14.65
C PHE A 447 2.02 13.44 -14.47
N ALA A 448 1.39 14.43 -13.83
CA ALA A 448 2.09 15.67 -13.48
C ALA A 448 3.30 15.40 -12.58
N SER A 449 3.12 14.56 -11.54
CA SER A 449 4.22 14.15 -10.66
C SER A 449 5.31 13.33 -11.38
N LEU A 450 4.96 12.51 -12.36
CA LEU A 450 5.92 11.73 -13.15
C LEU A 450 6.76 12.62 -14.07
N LYS A 451 6.26 13.77 -14.52
CA LYS A 451 7.05 14.76 -15.27
C LYS A 451 8.15 15.40 -14.43
N ASP A 452 7.98 15.44 -13.11
CA ASP A 452 8.95 16.04 -12.18
C ASP A 452 10.11 15.09 -11.82
N GLN A 453 10.08 13.82 -12.23
CA GLN A 453 11.13 12.83 -11.90
C GLN A 453 12.56 13.35 -12.14
N PRO A 454 12.91 13.96 -13.30
CA PRO A 454 14.28 14.42 -13.54
C PRO A 454 14.75 15.48 -12.55
N ALA A 455 13.85 16.38 -12.13
CA ALA A 455 14.15 17.40 -11.14
C ALA A 455 14.36 16.76 -9.76
N ILE A 456 13.47 15.84 -9.36
CA ILE A 456 13.57 15.12 -8.07
C ILE A 456 14.87 14.31 -7.99
N ILE A 457 15.25 13.61 -9.06
CA ILE A 457 16.50 12.85 -9.17
C ILE A 457 17.71 13.77 -9.00
N SER A 458 17.69 14.95 -9.62
CA SER A 458 18.74 15.95 -9.49
C SER A 458 18.86 16.48 -8.05
N ASP A 459 17.74 16.85 -7.44
CA ASP A 459 17.67 17.39 -6.07
C ASP A 459 18.19 16.36 -5.05
N LEU A 460 17.71 15.11 -5.13
CA LEU A 460 18.17 14.04 -4.24
C LEU A 460 19.64 13.70 -4.47
N GLY A 461 20.06 13.60 -5.73
CA GLY A 461 21.45 13.35 -6.08
C GLY A 461 22.39 14.46 -5.59
N TYR A 462 21.95 15.72 -5.61
CA TYR A 462 22.69 16.85 -5.04
C TYR A 462 22.82 16.72 -3.51
N SER A 463 21.71 16.47 -2.83
CA SER A 463 21.66 16.37 -1.37
C SER A 463 22.49 15.19 -0.83
N LEU A 464 22.47 14.04 -1.51
CA LEU A 464 23.33 12.90 -1.17
C LEU A 464 24.81 13.19 -1.39
N ARG A 465 25.17 13.90 -2.48
CA ARG A 465 26.56 14.34 -2.68
C ARG A 465 27.04 15.30 -1.59
N GLN A 466 26.16 16.17 -1.08
CA GLN A 466 26.50 17.04 0.04
C GLN A 466 26.80 16.23 1.31
N LEU A 467 25.99 15.21 1.60
CA LEU A 467 26.25 14.26 2.69
C LEU A 467 27.59 13.53 2.50
N ASP A 468 27.89 13.03 1.30
CA ASP A 468 29.15 12.33 1.01
C ASP A 468 30.38 13.21 1.16
N ASN A 469 30.25 14.51 0.85
CA ASN A 469 31.33 15.49 0.92
C ASN A 469 31.48 16.14 2.31
N ALA A 470 30.57 15.87 3.25
CA ALA A 470 30.65 16.43 4.60
C ALA A 470 31.88 15.88 5.34
N ALA A 471 32.70 16.77 5.91
CA ALA A 471 33.93 16.40 6.60
C ALA A 471 33.67 15.55 7.85
N THR A 472 32.72 15.99 8.68
CA THR A 472 32.27 15.29 9.89
C THR A 472 30.76 15.45 10.06
N TYR A 473 30.12 14.42 10.61
CA TYR A 473 28.73 14.48 11.04
C TYR A 473 28.46 13.35 12.03
N GLN A 474 27.39 13.52 12.80
CA GLN A 474 26.85 12.48 13.67
C GLN A 474 25.53 11.98 13.12
N VAL A 475 25.27 10.68 13.25
CA VAL A 475 23.99 10.06 12.92
C VAL A 475 23.40 9.45 14.18
N LYS A 476 22.14 9.73 14.46
CA LYS A 476 21.37 9.06 15.52
C LYS A 476 20.28 8.23 14.86
N GLY A 477 20.37 6.92 15.05
CA GLY A 477 19.52 5.97 14.33
C GLY A 477 18.82 4.98 15.24
N GLU A 478 17.67 4.53 14.76
CA GLU A 478 16.94 3.37 15.26
C GLU A 478 16.64 2.44 14.10
N ALA A 479 16.78 1.14 14.30
CA ALA A 479 16.53 0.16 13.24
C ALA A 479 16.02 -1.17 13.79
N VAL A 480 15.30 -1.91 12.94
CA VAL A 480 14.91 -3.29 13.18
C VAL A 480 15.50 -4.15 12.08
N LEU A 481 16.29 -5.17 12.44
CA LEU A 481 16.87 -6.13 11.50
C LEU A 481 16.54 -7.55 11.96
N SER A 482 15.70 -8.25 11.18
CA SER A 482 15.27 -9.63 11.44
C SER A 482 14.83 -9.87 12.89
N GLY A 483 14.08 -8.90 13.44
CA GLY A 483 13.54 -8.93 14.81
C GLY A 483 14.45 -8.38 15.90
N LEU A 484 15.72 -8.06 15.61
CA LEU A 484 16.58 -7.32 16.53
C LEU A 484 16.31 -5.82 16.41
N THR A 485 16.14 -5.13 17.54
CA THR A 485 15.97 -3.67 17.56
C THR A 485 17.27 -2.99 17.98
N PHE A 486 17.66 -1.93 17.29
CA PHE A 486 18.89 -1.18 17.49
C PHE A 486 18.57 0.28 17.82
N SER A 487 19.36 0.86 18.73
CA SER A 487 19.44 2.31 18.93
C SER A 487 20.91 2.68 18.99
N TYR A 488 21.35 3.56 18.10
CA TYR A 488 22.76 3.86 17.92
C TYR A 488 23.04 5.33 17.64
N THR A 489 24.26 5.70 17.96
CA THR A 489 24.91 6.92 17.50
C THR A 489 26.14 6.53 16.70
N GLN A 490 26.21 6.97 15.45
CA GLN A 490 27.38 6.84 14.60
C GLN A 490 28.07 8.19 14.49
N ASP A 491 29.35 8.20 14.80
CA ASP A 491 30.24 9.33 14.64
C ASP A 491 31.06 9.12 13.37
N ILE A 492 30.94 10.01 12.39
CA ILE A 492 31.63 9.90 11.09
C ILE A 492 32.67 11.01 10.96
N ASN A 493 33.90 10.62 10.62
CA ASN A 493 34.95 11.52 10.19
C ASN A 493 35.49 11.07 8.82
N LYS A 494 34.98 11.70 7.75
CA LYS A 494 35.31 11.33 6.36
C LYS A 494 36.74 11.70 6.00
N GLU A 495 37.28 12.79 6.53
CA GLU A 495 38.69 13.20 6.31
C GLU A 495 39.69 12.12 6.75
N LYS A 496 39.44 11.52 7.91
CA LYS A 496 40.24 10.41 8.43
C LYS A 496 39.81 9.05 7.91
N GLN A 497 38.67 8.98 7.22
CA GLN A 497 38.00 7.75 6.79
C GLN A 497 37.75 6.77 7.95
N ILE A 498 37.24 7.29 9.07
CA ILE A 498 36.90 6.48 10.23
C ILE A 498 35.46 6.74 10.67
N SER A 499 34.81 5.70 11.19
CA SER A 499 33.53 5.84 11.89
C SER A 499 33.53 5.06 13.19
N ARG A 500 32.74 5.51 14.16
CA ARG A 500 32.46 4.80 15.41
C ARG A 500 30.96 4.65 15.57
N ILE A 501 30.48 3.44 15.82
CA ILE A 501 29.09 3.19 16.20
C ILE A 501 29.07 2.86 17.69
N SER A 502 28.15 3.47 18.43
CA SER A 502 27.92 3.17 19.84
C SER A 502 26.43 3.16 20.14
N GLY A 503 25.98 2.28 21.03
CA GLY A 503 24.56 2.16 21.35
C GLY A 503 24.24 0.85 22.04
N PHE A 504 23.05 0.34 21.77
CA PHE A 504 22.56 -0.94 22.28
C PHE A 504 21.65 -1.61 21.27
N TYR A 505 21.52 -2.92 21.39
CA TYR A 505 20.56 -3.71 20.63
C TYR A 505 19.81 -4.68 21.55
N GLN A 506 18.57 -4.99 21.17
CA GLN A 506 17.72 -5.92 21.88
C GLN A 506 17.42 -7.12 20.97
N SER A 507 17.86 -8.30 21.39
CA SER A 507 17.41 -9.56 20.80
C SER A 507 16.01 -9.90 21.30
N PRO A 508 15.11 -10.42 20.45
CA PRO A 508 13.78 -10.85 20.89
C PRO A 508 13.83 -12.03 21.87
N GLN A 509 14.98 -12.72 21.97
CA GLN A 509 15.19 -13.88 22.84
C GLN A 509 15.82 -13.51 24.19
N LYS A 510 16.32 -12.28 24.36
CA LYS A 510 16.94 -11.80 25.60
C LYS A 510 16.01 -10.78 26.28
N LEU A 511 16.05 -10.71 27.61
CA LEU A 511 15.31 -9.71 28.40
C LEU A 511 16.10 -8.42 28.64
N ILE A 512 17.40 -8.44 28.38
CA ILE A 512 18.32 -7.32 28.60
C ILE A 512 18.96 -6.96 27.27
N SER A 513 19.19 -5.66 27.06
CA SER A 513 19.86 -5.14 25.87
C SER A 513 21.37 -5.35 25.95
N ASP A 514 21.97 -5.74 24.83
CA ASP A 514 23.41 -5.86 24.68
C ASP A 514 24.01 -4.54 24.19
N LYS A 515 25.29 -4.31 24.53
CA LYS A 515 26.02 -3.11 24.09
C LYS A 515 26.40 -3.24 22.63
N LEU A 516 26.13 -2.19 21.85
CA LEU A 516 26.63 -2.04 20.49
C LEU A 516 27.85 -1.11 20.51
N LEU A 517 29.00 -1.59 20.04
CA LEU A 517 30.18 -0.76 19.86
C LEU A 517 31.02 -1.29 18.69
N SER A 518 31.28 -0.44 17.71
CA SER A 518 32.20 -0.77 16.62
C SER A 518 33.00 0.43 16.13
N TYR A 519 34.15 0.14 15.52
CA TYR A 519 34.99 1.11 14.81
C TYR A 519 35.22 0.63 13.40
N THR A 520 35.12 1.52 12.42
CA THR A 520 35.44 1.21 11.01
C THR A 520 36.63 2.04 10.57
N ASP A 521 37.64 1.38 10.01
CA ASP A 521 38.79 1.99 9.34
C ASP A 521 38.62 1.82 7.82
N GLY A 522 38.15 2.88 7.17
CA GLY A 522 37.89 2.89 5.72
C GLY A 522 39.16 2.83 4.87
N LYS A 523 40.33 3.20 5.40
CA LYS A 523 41.60 3.08 4.66
C LYS A 523 42.03 1.63 4.48
N THR A 524 41.64 0.78 5.42
CA THR A 524 42.00 -0.64 5.44
C THR A 524 40.81 -1.56 5.18
N ASN A 525 39.62 -1.02 4.94
CA ASN A 525 38.34 -1.75 4.82
C ASN A 525 38.15 -2.76 5.95
N THR A 526 38.34 -2.30 7.19
CA THR A 526 38.28 -3.13 8.38
C THR A 526 37.29 -2.56 9.38
N GLN A 527 36.38 -3.40 9.87
CA GLN A 527 35.52 -3.10 11.01
C GLN A 527 35.96 -3.91 12.21
N TYR A 528 35.98 -3.25 13.37
CA TYR A 528 36.22 -3.83 14.68
C TYR A 528 34.91 -3.78 15.45
N SER A 529 34.35 -4.93 15.81
CA SER A 529 33.09 -5.02 16.55
C SER A 529 33.33 -5.64 17.92
N TYR A 530 32.75 -5.05 18.96
CA TYR A 530 32.90 -5.56 20.32
C TYR A 530 31.89 -6.68 20.57
N ASP A 531 32.40 -7.88 20.89
CA ASP A 531 31.60 -9.02 21.33
C ASP A 531 31.40 -8.91 22.85
N THR A 532 30.16 -8.70 23.28
CA THR A 532 29.82 -8.52 24.70
C THR A 532 29.94 -9.81 25.51
N ASP A 533 29.71 -10.96 24.89
CA ASP A 533 29.72 -12.26 25.56
C ASP A 533 31.17 -12.74 25.78
N ARG A 534 32.05 -12.54 24.79
CA ARG A 534 33.48 -12.85 24.88
C ARG A 534 34.32 -11.74 25.48
N GLN A 535 33.79 -10.51 25.54
CA GLN A 535 34.51 -9.30 25.94
C GLN A 535 35.75 -9.02 25.08
N THR A 536 35.70 -9.38 23.80
CA THR A 536 36.81 -9.24 22.84
C THR A 536 36.39 -8.42 21.63
N TRP A 537 37.37 -7.94 20.86
CA TRP A 537 37.12 -7.31 19.57
C TRP A 537 37.26 -8.31 18.43
N ASP A 538 36.21 -8.45 17.63
CA ASP A 538 36.24 -9.16 16.37
C ASP A 538 36.63 -8.24 15.22
N LYS A 539 37.36 -8.78 14.25
CA LYS A 539 37.83 -8.05 13.07
C LYS A 539 37.16 -8.60 11.82
N ASN A 540 36.39 -7.75 11.15
CA ASN A 540 35.66 -8.07 9.93
C ASN A 540 36.12 -7.19 8.76
N ARG A 541 35.98 -7.71 7.55
CA ARG A 541 36.26 -7.00 6.29
C ARG A 541 35.00 -6.27 5.81
N THR A 542 35.15 -5.03 5.32
CA THR A 542 34.03 -4.20 4.85
C THR A 542 34.04 -3.96 3.34
N ASP A 543 34.90 -4.66 2.60
CA ASP A 543 34.97 -4.59 1.14
C ASP A 543 34.02 -5.56 0.43
N LYS A 544 33.29 -6.37 1.20
CA LYS A 544 32.23 -7.24 0.70
C LYS A 544 30.88 -6.56 0.89
N VAL A 545 30.01 -6.76 -0.09
CA VAL A 545 28.61 -6.39 -0.02
C VAL A 545 27.84 -7.65 0.33
N ASP A 546 27.24 -7.67 1.52
CA ASP A 546 26.57 -8.87 2.02
C ASP A 546 25.10 -8.90 1.60
N PHE A 547 24.46 -7.74 1.57
CA PHE A 547 23.03 -7.59 1.34
C PHE A 547 22.71 -6.73 0.11
N LEU A 548 21.51 -6.92 -0.44
CA LEU A 548 21.02 -6.19 -1.60
C LEU A 548 20.95 -4.68 -1.33
N HIS A 549 20.41 -4.26 -0.19
CA HIS A 549 20.29 -2.83 0.14
C HIS A 549 21.64 -2.11 0.23
N GLU A 550 22.72 -2.79 0.61
CA GLU A 550 24.07 -2.23 0.63
C GLU A 550 24.57 -1.93 -0.80
N TRP A 551 24.33 -2.85 -1.74
CA TRP A 551 24.63 -2.63 -3.15
C TRP A 551 23.84 -1.44 -3.71
N VAL A 552 22.51 -1.45 -3.53
CA VAL A 552 21.64 -0.38 -4.02
C VAL A 552 22.01 0.97 -3.42
N GLY A 553 22.39 1.00 -2.13
CA GLY A 553 22.90 2.19 -1.45
C GLY A 553 24.09 2.83 -2.17
N GLY A 554 24.96 2.03 -2.79
CA GLY A 554 26.09 2.48 -3.60
C GLY A 554 25.77 2.90 -5.04
N VAL A 555 24.58 2.58 -5.56
CA VAL A 555 24.14 3.00 -6.91
C VAL A 555 23.71 4.47 -6.88
N LYS A 556 24.15 5.26 -7.85
CA LYS A 556 23.76 6.68 -7.95
C LYS A 556 22.26 6.81 -8.23
N VAL A 557 21.63 7.84 -7.70
CA VAL A 557 20.18 8.11 -7.88
C VAL A 557 19.74 8.05 -9.35
N ALA A 558 20.50 8.67 -10.25
CA ALA A 558 20.18 8.65 -11.68
C ALA A 558 20.24 7.23 -12.29
N ASP A 559 21.18 6.40 -11.83
CA ASP A 559 21.33 5.02 -12.27
C ASP A 559 20.26 4.11 -11.64
N ARG A 560 19.81 4.41 -10.41
CA ARG A 560 18.63 3.74 -9.82
C ARG A 560 17.38 4.00 -10.65
N ALA A 561 17.13 5.24 -11.05
CA ALA A 561 16.01 5.58 -11.91
C ALA A 561 16.08 4.87 -13.27
N LYS A 562 17.27 4.89 -13.89
CA LYS A 562 17.47 4.39 -15.26
C LYS A 562 17.54 2.85 -15.33
N GLU A 563 18.24 2.21 -14.40
CA GLU A 563 18.58 0.79 -14.49
C GLU A 563 17.73 -0.09 -13.57
N LEU A 564 17.28 0.46 -12.44
CA LEU A 564 16.44 -0.23 -11.46
C LEU A 564 14.97 0.22 -11.53
N HIS A 565 14.65 1.15 -12.42
CA HIS A 565 13.32 1.76 -12.59
C HIS A 565 12.80 2.38 -11.28
N ALA A 566 13.70 2.96 -10.49
CA ALA A 566 13.33 3.66 -9.27
C ALA A 566 12.40 4.84 -9.59
N ARG A 567 11.29 4.93 -8.85
CA ARG A 567 10.31 6.00 -8.95
C ARG A 567 10.39 6.89 -7.73
N TYR A 568 10.30 8.20 -7.93
CA TYR A 568 10.42 9.20 -6.86
C TYR A 568 9.14 10.01 -6.68
N TYR A 569 8.84 10.48 -5.48
CA TYR A 569 7.78 11.45 -5.23
C TYR A 569 8.23 12.45 -4.18
N LYS A 570 8.08 13.75 -4.48
CA LYS A 570 8.50 14.85 -3.61
C LYS A 570 7.29 15.54 -2.99
N GLN A 571 7.26 15.58 -1.67
CA GLN A 571 6.27 16.33 -0.87
C GLN A 571 6.97 17.50 -0.18
N SER A 572 6.56 18.72 -0.48
CA SER A 572 7.14 19.94 0.06
C SER A 572 6.23 20.51 1.15
N TYR A 573 6.74 20.68 2.35
CA TYR A 573 5.94 21.14 3.48
C TYR A 573 6.78 21.91 4.50
N GLY A 574 6.40 23.16 4.75
CA GLY A 574 7.16 24.01 5.66
C GLY A 574 8.62 24.13 5.22
N LYS A 575 9.56 23.69 6.05
CA LYS A 575 11.00 23.77 5.80
C LYS A 575 11.60 22.56 5.09
N TYR A 576 10.83 21.50 4.88
CA TYR A 576 11.34 20.24 4.35
C TYR A 576 10.79 19.92 2.98
N ASP A 577 11.66 19.37 2.14
CA ASP A 577 11.30 18.57 0.99
C ASP A 577 11.49 17.09 1.37
N VAL A 578 10.44 16.29 1.24
CA VAL A 578 10.45 14.86 1.56
C VAL A 578 10.36 14.07 0.26
N ILE A 579 11.43 13.34 -0.08
CA ILE A 579 11.51 12.52 -1.29
C ILE A 579 11.33 11.06 -0.91
N THR A 580 10.26 10.44 -1.40
CA THR A 580 10.01 9.00 -1.29
C THR A 580 10.51 8.32 -2.57
N GLU A 581 11.24 7.21 -2.42
CA GLU A 581 11.77 6.37 -3.49
C GLU A 581 11.19 4.96 -3.34
N TRP A 582 10.67 4.41 -4.44
CA TRP A 582 10.28 3.01 -4.56
C TRP A 582 11.11 2.37 -5.67
N ILE A 583 11.64 1.18 -5.40
CA ILE A 583 12.35 0.39 -6.41
C ILE A 583 11.61 -0.93 -6.60
N PRO A 584 11.11 -1.24 -7.82
CA PRO A 584 10.39 -2.48 -8.08
C PRO A 584 11.24 -3.71 -7.74
N GLY A 585 10.68 -4.62 -6.94
CA GLY A 585 11.38 -5.83 -6.51
C GLY A 585 11.84 -6.72 -7.66
N SER A 586 11.03 -6.85 -8.71
CA SER A 586 11.36 -7.61 -9.92
C SER A 586 12.63 -7.12 -10.61
N MET A 587 12.81 -5.79 -10.71
CA MET A 587 14.00 -5.17 -11.27
C MET A 587 15.24 -5.44 -10.40
N LEU A 588 15.08 -5.39 -9.08
CA LEU A 588 16.17 -5.71 -8.16
C LEU A 588 16.60 -7.18 -8.27
N VAL A 589 15.66 -8.12 -8.35
CA VAL A 589 15.95 -9.54 -8.58
C VAL A 589 16.68 -9.75 -9.90
N GLU A 590 16.26 -9.09 -10.97
CA GLU A 590 16.90 -9.22 -12.29
C GLU A 590 18.33 -8.67 -12.28
N LYS A 591 18.53 -7.43 -11.81
CA LYS A 591 19.83 -6.74 -11.87
C LYS A 591 20.83 -7.29 -10.86
N SER A 592 20.38 -7.76 -9.70
CA SER A 592 21.26 -8.36 -8.69
C SER A 592 21.91 -9.67 -9.12
N LYS A 593 21.41 -10.37 -10.16
CA LYS A 593 22.03 -11.58 -10.72
C LYS A 593 23.49 -11.41 -11.13
N LYS A 594 23.91 -10.17 -11.42
CA LYS A 594 25.29 -9.81 -11.81
C LYS A 594 26.14 -9.34 -10.64
N VAL A 595 25.58 -9.26 -9.44
CA VAL A 595 26.22 -8.76 -8.23
C VAL A 595 26.57 -9.95 -7.33
N ALA A 596 27.79 -9.96 -6.79
CA ALA A 596 28.19 -10.96 -5.81
C ALA A 596 27.81 -10.48 -4.41
N LEU A 597 26.76 -11.07 -3.84
CA LEU A 597 26.28 -10.77 -2.48
C LEU A 597 26.68 -11.88 -1.50
N GLY A 598 27.06 -11.51 -0.29
CA GLY A 598 27.45 -12.43 0.78
C GLY A 598 26.33 -13.40 1.20
N GLN A 599 25.07 -12.95 1.20
CA GLN A 599 23.90 -13.80 1.46
C GLN A 599 23.51 -14.74 0.30
N GLY A 600 24.20 -14.64 -0.84
CA GLY A 600 23.91 -15.43 -2.03
C GLY A 600 22.95 -14.72 -2.99
N LYS A 601 22.29 -15.50 -3.86
CA LYS A 601 21.40 -14.94 -4.88
C LYS A 601 20.07 -14.51 -4.30
N VAL A 602 19.56 -13.38 -4.77
CA VAL A 602 18.24 -12.87 -4.41
C VAL A 602 17.18 -13.67 -5.15
N LYS A 603 16.21 -14.19 -4.39
CA LYS A 603 15.04 -14.93 -4.86
C LYS A 603 13.85 -14.00 -5.09
N ASP A 604 13.59 -13.11 -4.14
CA ASP A 604 12.47 -12.17 -4.18
C ASP A 604 12.77 -10.92 -3.34
N VAL A 605 12.14 -9.81 -3.68
CA VAL A 605 12.24 -8.54 -2.96
C VAL A 605 10.84 -7.95 -2.82
N PRO A 606 10.06 -8.36 -1.79
CA PRO A 606 8.69 -7.88 -1.62
C PRO A 606 8.58 -6.36 -1.44
N LEU A 607 9.62 -5.73 -0.88
CA LEU A 607 9.58 -4.32 -0.53
C LEU A 607 10.97 -3.70 -0.59
N PHE A 608 11.09 -2.56 -1.29
CA PHE A 608 12.30 -1.75 -1.27
C PHE A 608 11.96 -0.26 -1.34
N MET A 609 11.99 0.42 -0.19
CA MET A 609 11.53 1.80 -0.09
C MET A 609 12.49 2.67 0.72
N ASN A 610 12.72 3.89 0.24
CA ASN A 610 13.50 4.91 0.91
C ASN A 610 12.72 6.21 1.04
N LYS A 611 13.02 6.97 2.09
CA LYS A 611 12.50 8.31 2.27
C LYS A 611 13.57 9.25 2.82
N TYR A 612 13.82 10.33 2.11
CA TYR A 612 14.83 11.33 2.42
C TYR A 612 14.15 12.64 2.81
N TYR A 613 14.57 13.23 3.92
CA TYR A 613 14.06 14.51 4.39
C TYR A 613 15.16 15.54 4.24
N ILE A 614 14.93 16.53 3.37
CA ILE A 614 15.93 17.52 2.98
C ILE A 614 15.49 18.88 3.55
N ASP A 615 16.38 19.53 4.29
CA ASP A 615 16.15 20.91 4.74
C ASP A 615 16.33 21.86 3.56
N ARG A 616 15.29 22.64 3.25
CA ARG A 616 15.26 23.50 2.05
C ARG A 616 16.22 24.68 2.13
N ALA A 617 16.72 25.04 3.32
CA ALA A 617 17.63 26.17 3.46
C ALA A 617 19.08 25.74 3.26
N SER A 618 19.44 24.50 3.63
CA SER A 618 20.81 23.98 3.51
C SER A 618 21.01 22.94 2.42
N ASP A 619 19.93 22.41 1.83
CA ASP A 619 19.91 21.25 0.93
C ASP A 619 20.57 20.00 1.54
N GLN A 620 20.61 19.93 2.88
CA GLN A 620 21.17 18.79 3.60
C GLN A 620 20.07 17.77 3.93
N ILE A 621 20.42 16.49 3.80
CA ILE A 621 19.59 15.39 4.29
C ILE A 621 19.66 15.40 5.81
N VAL A 622 18.56 15.74 6.47
CA VAL A 622 18.47 15.76 7.94
C VAL A 622 17.94 14.45 8.51
N LYS A 623 17.25 13.66 7.70
CA LYS A 623 16.70 12.36 8.09
C LYS A 623 16.60 11.43 6.88
N HIS A 624 16.81 10.14 7.11
CA HIS A 624 16.58 9.06 6.14
C HIS A 624 15.79 7.96 6.83
N THR A 625 14.73 7.49 6.21
CA THR A 625 13.94 6.34 6.66
C THR A 625 13.95 5.30 5.55
N TRP A 626 14.08 4.03 5.91
CA TRP A 626 14.03 2.94 4.94
C TRP A 626 13.20 1.76 5.44
N ARG A 627 12.74 0.95 4.49
CA ARG A 627 12.14 -0.35 4.74
C ARG A 627 12.42 -1.28 3.57
N TYR A 628 13.04 -2.42 3.88
CA TYR A 628 13.44 -3.44 2.92
C TYR A 628 12.99 -4.82 3.38
N GLU A 629 12.58 -5.63 2.42
CA GLU A 629 12.33 -7.06 2.60
C GLU A 629 13.07 -7.81 1.48
N GLU A 630 14.03 -8.64 1.86
CA GLU A 630 14.89 -9.38 0.93
C GLU A 630 14.81 -10.87 1.23
N ILE A 631 14.58 -11.68 0.20
CA ILE A 631 14.53 -13.14 0.29
C ILE A 631 15.61 -13.71 -0.62
N TYR A 632 16.45 -14.59 -0.08
CA TYR A 632 17.56 -15.23 -0.81
C TYR A 632 17.25 -16.70 -1.13
N GLU A 633 17.94 -17.28 -2.13
CA GLU A 633 17.76 -18.69 -2.53
C GLU A 633 18.05 -19.70 -1.39
N GLY A 634 18.86 -19.30 -0.39
CA GLY A 634 19.12 -20.09 0.83
C GLY A 634 18.04 -20.01 1.90
N ASP A 635 16.85 -19.47 1.58
CA ASP A 635 15.74 -19.17 2.49
C ASP A 635 16.08 -18.18 3.62
N SER A 636 17.18 -17.43 3.51
CA SER A 636 17.44 -16.27 4.36
C SER A 636 16.42 -15.17 4.05
N TYR A 637 15.71 -14.72 5.10
CA TYR A 637 14.80 -13.58 5.04
C TYR A 637 15.36 -12.41 5.85
N VAL A 638 15.48 -11.26 5.20
CA VAL A 638 15.96 -10.01 5.80
C VAL A 638 14.81 -9.02 5.79
N ALA A 639 14.25 -8.75 6.96
CA ALA A 639 13.37 -7.62 7.19
C ALA A 639 14.19 -6.52 7.86
N TYR A 640 14.45 -5.42 7.14
CA TYR A 640 15.28 -4.33 7.62
C TYR A 640 14.54 -3.00 7.48
N SER A 641 14.23 -2.37 8.59
CA SER A 641 13.64 -1.03 8.63
C SER A 641 14.42 -0.15 9.59
N GLY A 642 14.31 1.16 9.40
CA GLY A 642 14.97 2.07 10.31
C GLY A 642 14.84 3.52 9.93
N THR A 643 15.46 4.35 10.75
CA THR A 643 15.51 5.79 10.57
C THR A 643 16.79 6.34 11.15
N ASP A 644 17.49 7.13 10.34
CA ASP A 644 18.67 7.90 10.69
C ASP A 644 18.33 9.39 10.73
N ASN A 645 18.84 10.09 11.74
CA ASN A 645 18.81 11.55 11.83
C ASN A 645 20.24 12.08 11.79
N TYR A 646 20.51 13.01 10.87
CA TYR A 646 21.84 13.55 10.61
C TYR A 646 22.03 14.90 11.31
N ASP A 647 23.14 15.03 12.02
CA ASP A 647 23.59 16.27 12.66
C ASP A 647 24.97 16.67 12.11
N PHE A 648 24.98 17.69 11.26
CA PHE A 648 26.19 18.26 10.67
C PHE A 648 26.87 19.31 11.57
N THR A 649 26.28 19.67 12.70
CA THR A 649 26.86 20.65 13.64
C THR A 649 27.79 20.01 14.66
N SER A 650 27.73 18.69 14.80
CA SER A 650 28.58 17.91 15.68
C SER A 650 30.04 17.87 15.19
N ASN A 651 30.97 18.39 16.01
CA ASN A 651 32.40 18.29 15.73
C ASN A 651 32.94 16.94 16.20
N VAL A 652 33.01 15.98 15.27
CA VAL A 652 33.43 14.60 15.56
C VAL A 652 34.94 14.46 15.45
N THR A 653 35.61 14.38 16.61
CA THR A 653 37.06 14.12 16.70
C THR A 653 37.35 12.87 17.52
N PHE A 654 37.76 11.78 16.86
CA PHE A 654 38.26 10.58 17.52
C PHE A 654 39.36 9.89 16.70
N SER A 655 39.95 8.84 17.28
CA SER A 655 40.85 7.87 16.63
C SER A 655 40.48 6.46 17.08
N ILE A 656 40.73 5.47 16.25
CA ILE A 656 40.56 4.06 16.62
C ILE A 656 41.66 3.71 17.64
N PRO A 657 41.33 3.29 18.87
CA PRO A 657 42.34 2.97 19.89
C PRO A 657 43.23 1.79 19.46
N ASP A 658 44.49 1.80 19.89
CA ASP A 658 45.45 0.74 19.54
C ASP A 658 45.03 -0.64 20.08
N ASP A 659 44.40 -0.68 21.26
CA ASP A 659 43.93 -1.93 21.87
C ASP A 659 42.81 -2.58 21.04
N VAL A 660 41.95 -1.75 20.42
CA VAL A 660 40.95 -2.20 19.45
C VAL A 660 41.62 -2.80 18.22
N ARG A 661 42.65 -2.14 17.68
CA ARG A 661 43.41 -2.65 16.51
C ARG A 661 44.10 -3.97 16.80
N LYS A 662 44.56 -4.16 18.04
CA LYS A 662 45.26 -5.37 18.52
C LYS A 662 44.33 -6.49 18.98
N GLY A 663 43.02 -6.25 19.06
CA GLY A 663 42.05 -7.25 19.51
C GLY A 663 42.10 -7.54 21.03
N VAL A 664 42.68 -6.64 21.82
CA VAL A 664 42.88 -6.84 23.26
C VAL A 664 41.58 -6.55 24.00
N ALA A 665 41.25 -7.36 25.01
CA ALA A 665 40.11 -7.10 25.90
C ALA A 665 40.28 -5.72 26.57
N PRO A 666 39.21 -4.91 26.69
CA PRO A 666 39.27 -3.55 27.24
C PRO A 666 39.68 -3.49 28.71
#